data_AF-A0A6T6WEA5-F1
#
_entry.id   AF-A0A6T6WEA5-F1
#
_cell.length_a   1.000
_cell.length_b   1.000
_cell.length_c   1.000
_cell.angle_alpha   90.00
_cell.angle_beta   90.00
_cell.angle_gamma   90.00
#
_symmetry.space_group_name_H-M   'P 1'
#
loop_
_entity.id
_entity.type
_entity.pdbx_description
1 polymer ?
#
loop_
_entity_poly.entity_id
_entity_poly.type
_entity_poly.pdbx_seq_one_letter_code
_entity_poly.pdbx_strand_id
1 'polypeptide(L)'
;MAWRALGVAAALWLMAAAAPVNGQYSVSAEVEQLLNEREQLVENIAADAQRGFLNRCDSSVRSCSGCSDDVCIVDDDFPNQGTCTTFHGTPDGCDAGTGRRVSYARSGVHLPPGANEDDEYVKEDVCALKRLDETFIENREEIPTVFGQYYGTSNGVHRTYPYKTWTVSSNQCKEYDPRYRPWYVGAASGPKNVIIVLDMSGSMALMNRASIARDAAKSVLETLTVNDFVAVIAFAGTENPVRRFPASGFMQASSANLDKDAPRSRNIFKFVDDLSPQGGTDFEVAFNAAFDAYDQAKEDEIFTPCVTTILFMTDGNIAPEDSHILDNTFEVIAERNPAENGGPGAFIFTYSLGNSADHDNMKAIACENNGLWTPVPDNGDLRTQMIQYYQLLAAGTFRESAVWSDSFTDATSGEVVISAAYPVYYEDPASSVKLLLGVAGVELLASDISAAGDLDDTLRYLRQESSGCSDFDLTDCQLEAIRTRGGVRDELACFADTLDCDTSLDNVEDCAQRMSGNALCDGTRLNTASFPAQACCGAIDGDVAAIAGAVVGGVVFIACCACIACKVCGGKKKDSGPPPDVRRAEPSHAPAQAVPPPQQQQYPAPGYGGGGGGYPAAGGYNPGAGYPQAPGAYNPGYGDASVPPAGGGYGAYPPASAPQHVTV
;
A
#
# COMPACT_ATOMS: atom_id res chain seq x y z
N MET A 1 53.35 -48.54 24.49
CA MET A 1 52.64 -49.79 24.14
C MET A 1 51.29 -49.68 24.84
N ALA A 2 50.19 -49.38 24.13
CA ALA A 2 49.36 -50.33 23.36
C ALA A 2 48.78 -51.42 24.28
N TRP A 3 47.47 -51.71 24.32
CA TRP A 3 46.33 -51.40 23.44
C TRP A 3 45.23 -50.61 24.23
N ARG A 4 44.22 -49.89 23.71
CA ARG A 4 43.56 -49.74 22.39
C ARG A 4 42.67 -50.91 21.89
N ALA A 5 41.47 -51.08 22.47
CA ALA A 5 40.20 -51.39 21.76
C ALA A 5 39.02 -51.56 22.75
N LEU A 6 37.78 -51.34 22.26
CA LEU A 6 36.47 -51.64 22.90
C LEU A 6 36.15 -50.87 24.22
N GLY A 7 35.05 -50.11 24.32
CA GLY A 7 34.07 -49.76 23.29
C GLY A 7 33.22 -48.54 23.70
N VAL A 8 32.86 -47.70 22.72
CA VAL A 8 32.06 -46.47 22.91
C VAL A 8 30.59 -46.78 22.57
N ALA A 9 29.73 -46.95 23.57
CA ALA A 9 28.30 -47.24 23.35
C ALA A 9 27.40 -47.07 24.61
N ALA A 10 27.39 -45.91 25.30
CA ALA A 10 26.45 -45.67 26.41
C ALA A 10 26.28 -44.19 26.87
N ALA A 11 26.07 -43.22 25.96
CA ALA A 11 25.76 -41.82 26.35
C ALA A 11 25.16 -40.97 25.21
N LEU A 12 24.07 -41.41 24.55
CA LEU A 12 23.50 -40.67 23.41
C LEU A 12 22.01 -40.95 23.12
N TRP A 13 21.15 -40.75 24.11
CA TRP A 13 19.68 -40.67 23.96
C TRP A 13 19.12 -39.64 24.95
N LEU A 14 17.98 -39.01 24.61
CA LEU A 14 17.34 -37.89 25.33
C LEU A 14 18.08 -36.54 25.26
N MET A 15 18.64 -36.21 24.10
CA MET A 15 18.45 -34.87 23.52
C MET A 15 17.34 -35.00 22.47
N ALA A 16 16.12 -34.59 22.83
CA ALA A 16 15.03 -34.45 21.85
C ALA A 16 15.14 -33.07 21.18
N ALA A 17 16.21 -32.86 20.43
CA ALA A 17 16.24 -31.77 19.46
C ALA A 17 15.11 -32.02 18.45
N ALA A 18 14.26 -31.03 18.23
CA ALA A 18 13.35 -31.03 17.11
C ALA A 18 14.20 -30.83 15.85
N ALA A 19 14.64 -31.94 15.23
CA ALA A 19 15.20 -31.87 13.90
C ALA A 19 14.15 -31.25 12.96
N PRO A 20 14.53 -30.38 12.01
CA PRO A 20 13.60 -29.85 11.04
C PRO A 20 12.94 -31.03 10.32
N VAL A 21 11.61 -31.07 10.39
CA VAL A 21 10.84 -32.12 9.74
C VAL A 21 10.83 -31.82 8.25
N ASN A 22 11.85 -32.34 7.53
CA ASN A 22 11.90 -32.39 6.06
C ASN A 22 10.86 -33.38 5.49
N GLY A 23 9.62 -33.31 5.99
CA GLY A 23 8.46 -33.63 5.18
C GLY A 23 8.10 -32.36 4.42
N GLN A 24 8.13 -32.42 3.10
CA GLN A 24 7.39 -31.43 2.31
C GLN A 24 5.93 -31.53 2.77
N TYR A 25 5.32 -30.40 3.14
CA TYR A 25 3.88 -30.39 3.35
C TYR A 25 3.20 -30.73 2.01
N SER A 26 2.10 -31.48 2.07
CA SER A 26 1.41 -31.95 0.86
C SER A 26 -0.09 -31.85 1.07
N VAL A 27 -0.75 -31.11 0.19
CA VAL A 27 -2.21 -30.96 0.19
C VAL A 27 -2.90 -32.17 -0.48
N SER A 28 -4.23 -32.22 -0.41
CA SER A 28 -5.01 -33.16 -1.25
C SER A 28 -4.96 -32.71 -2.71
N ALA A 29 -5.12 -33.64 -3.65
CA ALA A 29 -5.21 -33.29 -5.08
C ALA A 29 -6.42 -32.39 -5.41
N GLU A 30 -7.45 -32.39 -4.55
CA GLU A 30 -8.61 -31.51 -4.67
C GLU A 30 -8.27 -30.07 -4.24
N VAL A 31 -7.47 -29.90 -3.17
CA VAL A 31 -6.91 -28.59 -2.80
C VAL A 31 -5.85 -28.13 -3.83
N GLU A 32 -4.97 -29.02 -4.28
CA GLU A 32 -3.98 -28.73 -5.34
C GLU A 32 -4.66 -28.18 -6.60
N GLN A 33 -5.77 -28.79 -7.03
CA GLN A 33 -6.59 -28.26 -8.11
C GLN A 33 -7.16 -26.87 -7.79
N LEU A 34 -7.75 -26.67 -6.60
CA LEU A 34 -8.30 -25.37 -6.20
C LEU A 34 -7.25 -24.26 -6.19
N LEU A 35 -6.01 -24.56 -5.80
CA LEU A 35 -4.89 -23.61 -5.81
C LEU A 35 -4.46 -23.29 -7.24
N ASN A 36 -4.11 -24.31 -8.04
CA ASN A 36 -3.69 -24.17 -9.44
C ASN A 36 -4.73 -23.39 -10.28
N GLU A 37 -6.03 -23.62 -10.01
CA GLU A 37 -7.14 -22.86 -10.59
C GLU A 37 -7.00 -21.34 -10.33
N ARG A 38 -6.72 -20.90 -9.09
CA ARG A 38 -6.60 -19.47 -8.77
C ARG A 38 -5.30 -18.87 -9.29
N GLU A 39 -4.23 -19.65 -9.37
CA GLU A 39 -2.97 -19.24 -10.00
C GLU A 39 -3.19 -18.91 -11.49
N GLN A 40 -3.86 -19.78 -12.25
CA GLN A 40 -4.26 -19.51 -13.64
C GLN A 40 -5.13 -18.24 -13.76
N LEU A 41 -6.11 -18.04 -12.86
CA LEU A 41 -6.96 -16.84 -12.91
C LEU A 41 -6.19 -15.54 -12.61
N VAL A 42 -5.23 -15.55 -11.68
CA VAL A 42 -4.46 -14.35 -11.33
C VAL A 42 -3.41 -14.02 -12.39
N GLU A 43 -2.83 -15.04 -13.05
CA GLU A 43 -1.98 -14.87 -14.24
C GLU A 43 -2.74 -14.22 -15.41
N ASN A 44 -3.99 -14.64 -15.68
CA ASN A 44 -4.84 -14.01 -16.69
C ASN A 44 -5.03 -12.51 -16.43
N ILE A 45 -5.34 -12.14 -15.17
CA ILE A 45 -5.51 -10.73 -14.76
C ILE A 45 -4.18 -9.97 -14.89
N ALA A 46 -3.07 -10.55 -14.46
CA ALA A 46 -1.75 -9.93 -14.54
C ALA A 46 -1.32 -9.64 -15.99
N ALA A 47 -1.50 -10.64 -16.88
CA ALA A 47 -1.15 -10.55 -18.29
C ALA A 47 -2.06 -9.62 -19.10
N ASP A 48 -3.29 -9.35 -18.66
CA ASP A 48 -4.13 -8.33 -19.27
C ASP A 48 -3.94 -6.94 -18.65
N ALA A 49 -3.61 -6.84 -17.36
CA ALA A 49 -3.26 -5.57 -16.71
C ALA A 49 -1.99 -4.96 -17.31
N GLN A 50 -0.92 -5.76 -17.47
CA GLN A 50 0.32 -5.31 -18.12
C GLN A 50 0.05 -4.86 -19.57
N ARG A 51 -0.74 -5.64 -20.31
CA ARG A 51 -1.17 -5.33 -21.69
C ARG A 51 -2.02 -4.07 -21.75
N GLY A 52 -2.89 -3.86 -20.76
CA GLY A 52 -3.71 -2.67 -20.59
C GLY A 52 -2.87 -1.41 -20.36
N PHE A 53 -1.82 -1.50 -19.55
CA PHE A 53 -0.86 -0.41 -19.33
C PHE A 53 -0.01 -0.13 -20.57
N LEU A 54 0.51 -1.16 -21.26
CA LEU A 54 1.32 -0.99 -22.46
C LEU A 54 0.51 -0.37 -23.62
N ASN A 55 -0.75 -0.78 -23.80
CA ASN A 55 -1.63 -0.30 -24.88
C ASN A 55 -2.55 0.87 -24.44
N ARG A 56 -2.32 1.46 -23.26
CA ARG A 56 -3.25 2.43 -22.64
C ARG A 56 -3.59 3.61 -23.53
N CYS A 57 -2.61 4.04 -24.32
CA CYS A 57 -2.70 5.15 -25.23
C CYS A 57 -3.43 4.89 -26.54
N ASP A 58 -3.58 3.65 -27.00
CA ASP A 58 -4.26 3.37 -28.27
C ASP A 58 -5.76 3.14 -28.10
N SER A 59 -6.19 2.66 -26.92
CA SER A 59 -7.60 2.34 -26.66
C SER A 59 -8.11 2.77 -25.29
N SER A 60 -7.67 2.17 -24.18
CA SER A 60 -8.38 2.30 -22.89
C SER A 60 -8.51 3.74 -22.37
N VAL A 61 -7.47 4.56 -22.47
CA VAL A 61 -7.53 6.00 -22.12
C VAL A 61 -8.27 6.81 -23.21
N ARG A 62 -8.10 6.45 -24.50
CA ARG A 62 -8.74 7.13 -25.65
C ARG A 62 -10.25 6.94 -25.73
N SER A 63 -10.77 5.77 -25.32
CA SER A 63 -12.18 5.41 -25.34
C SER A 63 -12.78 5.27 -23.94
N CYS A 64 -12.13 5.79 -22.89
CA CYS A 64 -12.64 5.78 -21.53
C CYS A 64 -13.99 6.51 -21.48
N SER A 65 -15.07 5.72 -21.42
CA SER A 65 -16.43 6.19 -21.59
C SER A 65 -17.41 5.37 -20.76
N GLY A 66 -18.41 6.05 -20.20
CA GLY A 66 -19.20 5.54 -19.08
C GLY A 66 -18.38 5.48 -17.78
N CYS A 67 -19.04 5.75 -16.66
CA CYS A 67 -18.40 5.75 -15.33
C CYS A 67 -17.82 4.37 -14.96
N SER A 68 -17.05 4.34 -13.87
CA SER A 68 -16.84 3.13 -13.07
C SER A 68 -17.54 3.34 -11.72
N ASP A 69 -18.10 2.29 -11.13
CA ASP A 69 -18.89 2.42 -9.91
C ASP A 69 -17.98 2.46 -8.66
N ASP A 70 -18.10 3.50 -7.84
CA ASP A 70 -17.46 3.53 -6.51
C ASP A 70 -18.10 2.44 -5.62
N VAL A 71 -17.26 1.63 -4.96
CA VAL A 71 -17.71 0.59 -4.02
C VAL A 71 -18.05 1.13 -2.64
N CYS A 72 -17.54 2.32 -2.29
CA CYS A 72 -17.83 3.04 -1.04
C CYS A 72 -19.11 3.89 -1.09
N ILE A 73 -19.74 4.03 -2.25
CA ILE A 73 -21.00 4.72 -2.44
C ILE A 73 -22.07 3.69 -2.81
N VAL A 74 -23.24 3.79 -2.17
CA VAL A 74 -24.42 3.04 -2.61
C VAL A 74 -25.04 3.80 -3.77
N ASP A 75 -24.77 3.32 -4.99
CA ASP A 75 -25.52 3.66 -6.21
C ASP A 75 -27.02 3.41 -5.95
N ASP A 76 -27.88 4.44 -6.09
CA ASP A 76 -29.34 4.35 -5.85
C ASP A 76 -30.02 3.31 -6.77
N ASP A 77 -29.46 3.05 -7.96
CA ASP A 77 -29.98 2.07 -8.91
C ASP A 77 -29.47 0.64 -8.63
N PHE A 78 -28.30 0.46 -8.00
CA PHE A 78 -27.72 -0.86 -7.74
C PHE A 78 -28.60 -1.80 -6.88
N PRO A 79 -29.29 -1.34 -5.80
CA PRO A 79 -30.32 -2.10 -5.09
C PRO A 79 -31.42 -2.70 -5.98
N ASN A 80 -31.62 -2.17 -7.19
CA ASN A 80 -32.62 -2.62 -8.15
C ASN A 80 -32.04 -3.48 -9.29
N GLN A 81 -30.73 -3.38 -9.56
CA GLN A 81 -30.07 -4.03 -10.71
C GLN A 81 -29.20 -5.25 -10.34
N GLY A 82 -28.63 -5.32 -9.13
CA GLY A 82 -27.78 -6.45 -8.72
C GLY A 82 -28.54 -7.73 -8.36
N THR A 83 -27.90 -8.88 -8.49
CA THR A 83 -28.40 -10.21 -8.10
C THR A 83 -28.11 -10.50 -6.62
N CYS A 84 -29.07 -11.13 -5.93
CA CYS A 84 -28.90 -11.55 -4.54
C CYS A 84 -28.25 -12.94 -4.41
N THR A 85 -27.27 -13.08 -3.50
CA THR A 85 -26.59 -14.35 -3.22
C THR A 85 -26.05 -14.42 -1.80
N THR A 86 -26.02 -15.61 -1.20
CA THR A 86 -25.30 -15.88 0.06
C THR A 86 -23.79 -16.04 -0.12
N PHE A 87 -23.31 -16.22 -1.36
CA PHE A 87 -21.92 -16.63 -1.63
C PHE A 87 -20.89 -15.56 -1.24
N HIS A 88 -21.22 -14.26 -1.40
CA HIS A 88 -20.33 -13.13 -1.07
C HIS A 88 -20.61 -12.56 0.33
N GLY A 89 -20.92 -13.45 1.28
CA GLY A 89 -21.40 -13.11 2.61
C GLY A 89 -22.87 -12.66 2.66
N THR A 90 -23.29 -12.18 3.83
CA THR A 90 -24.68 -11.83 4.16
C THR A 90 -25.03 -10.35 4.43
N PRO A 91 -24.13 -9.36 4.52
CA PRO A 91 -24.55 -7.99 4.77
C PRO A 91 -25.11 -7.30 3.52
N ASP A 92 -26.33 -6.78 3.67
CA ASP A 92 -27.04 -5.77 2.86
C ASP A 92 -27.42 -6.03 1.38
N GLY A 93 -28.47 -5.31 1.00
CA GLY A 93 -28.98 -5.20 -0.37
C GLY A 93 -30.15 -6.12 -0.72
N CYS A 94 -30.41 -7.18 0.05
CA CYS A 94 -31.39 -8.22 -0.28
C CYS A 94 -32.54 -8.35 0.72
N ASP A 95 -33.73 -8.66 0.21
CA ASP A 95 -34.94 -8.84 1.03
C ASP A 95 -34.74 -9.88 2.14
N ALA A 96 -35.31 -9.56 3.31
CA ALA A 96 -35.17 -10.32 4.56
C ALA A 96 -33.73 -10.50 5.09
N GLY A 97 -32.72 -9.82 4.55
CA GLY A 97 -31.35 -9.86 5.07
C GLY A 97 -30.66 -11.22 4.92
N THR A 98 -30.95 -11.93 3.82
CA THR A 98 -30.57 -13.33 3.60
C THR A 98 -29.35 -13.53 2.69
N GLY A 99 -28.64 -12.46 2.32
CA GLY A 99 -27.50 -12.51 1.41
C GLY A 99 -27.09 -11.10 0.94
N ARG A 100 -25.93 -11.00 0.29
CA ARG A 100 -25.43 -9.78 -0.35
C ARG A 100 -26.04 -9.58 -1.75
N ARG A 101 -26.24 -8.33 -2.16
CA ARG A 101 -26.46 -7.97 -3.58
C ARG A 101 -25.13 -7.73 -4.31
N VAL A 102 -24.95 -8.34 -5.48
CA VAL A 102 -23.76 -8.23 -6.35
C VAL A 102 -24.13 -8.07 -7.83
N SER A 103 -23.28 -7.44 -8.64
CA SER A 103 -23.39 -7.49 -10.11
C SER A 103 -22.21 -8.23 -10.71
N TYR A 104 -22.50 -9.30 -11.45
CA TYR A 104 -21.52 -10.02 -12.26
C TYR A 104 -21.31 -9.39 -13.65
N ALA A 105 -22.01 -8.30 -13.97
CA ALA A 105 -21.94 -7.63 -15.28
C ALA A 105 -21.01 -6.39 -15.27
N ARG A 106 -20.44 -6.02 -14.12
CA ARG A 106 -19.50 -4.90 -13.94
C ARG A 106 -18.59 -5.15 -12.72
N SER A 107 -17.40 -4.57 -12.70
CA SER A 107 -16.57 -4.47 -11.49
C SER A 107 -16.84 -3.13 -10.77
N GLY A 108 -16.24 -2.95 -9.59
CA GLY A 108 -16.20 -1.68 -8.88
C GLY A 108 -14.80 -1.13 -8.77
N VAL A 109 -14.70 0.17 -8.47
CA VAL A 109 -13.46 0.88 -8.16
C VAL A 109 -13.49 1.37 -6.72
N HIS A 110 -12.34 1.34 -6.09
CA HIS A 110 -12.02 1.93 -4.80
C HIS A 110 -10.83 2.88 -4.97
N LEU A 111 -10.87 4.03 -4.29
CA LEU A 111 -9.80 5.04 -4.28
C LEU A 111 -9.17 5.15 -2.88
N PRO A 112 -7.83 5.22 -2.78
CA PRO A 112 -7.13 5.16 -1.49
C PRO A 112 -7.31 6.45 -0.65
N PRO A 113 -6.94 6.42 0.65
CA PRO A 113 -7.17 7.52 1.58
C PRO A 113 -6.53 8.82 1.07
N GLY A 114 -7.32 9.89 1.03
CA GLY A 114 -6.85 11.21 0.56
C GLY A 114 -6.70 11.35 -0.96
N ALA A 115 -6.97 10.31 -1.75
CA ALA A 115 -6.95 10.42 -3.21
C ALA A 115 -7.98 11.45 -3.72
N ASN A 116 -7.56 12.25 -4.71
CA ASN A 116 -8.42 13.16 -5.42
C ASN A 116 -8.96 12.47 -6.69
N GLU A 117 -10.27 12.36 -6.85
CA GLU A 117 -10.91 11.82 -8.06
C GLU A 117 -10.65 12.69 -9.31
N ASP A 118 -10.29 13.96 -9.11
CA ASP A 118 -9.94 14.89 -10.18
C ASP A 118 -8.44 14.79 -10.58
N ASP A 119 -7.64 13.94 -9.92
CA ASP A 119 -6.23 13.70 -10.24
C ASP A 119 -6.05 12.92 -11.56
N GLU A 120 -5.06 13.31 -12.35
CA GLU A 120 -4.87 12.79 -13.72
C GLU A 120 -4.26 11.36 -13.72
N TYR A 121 -3.45 10.98 -12.72
CA TYR A 121 -2.97 9.60 -12.53
C TYR A 121 -4.10 8.68 -12.06
N VAL A 122 -4.92 9.16 -11.12
CA VAL A 122 -6.10 8.41 -10.63
C VAL A 122 -7.08 8.13 -11.78
N LYS A 123 -7.31 9.12 -12.67
CA LYS A 123 -8.12 8.94 -13.88
C LYS A 123 -7.50 7.94 -14.86
N GLU A 124 -6.19 8.02 -15.09
CA GLU A 124 -5.48 7.09 -15.97
C GLU A 124 -5.62 5.64 -15.48
N ASP A 125 -5.38 5.38 -14.19
CA ASP A 125 -5.57 4.07 -13.55
C ASP A 125 -7.01 3.56 -13.68
N VAL A 126 -8.01 4.37 -13.29
CA VAL A 126 -9.43 3.98 -13.34
C VAL A 126 -9.87 3.63 -14.76
N CYS A 127 -9.38 4.35 -15.76
CA CYS A 127 -9.63 4.10 -17.18
C CYS A 127 -8.86 2.87 -17.71
N ALA A 128 -7.58 2.71 -17.38
CA ALA A 128 -6.75 1.60 -17.85
C ALA A 128 -7.26 0.26 -17.31
N LEU A 129 -7.59 0.21 -16.01
CA LEU A 129 -8.14 -1.00 -15.37
C LEU A 129 -9.52 -1.40 -15.89
N LYS A 130 -10.27 -0.52 -16.59
CA LYS A 130 -11.59 -0.86 -17.16
C LYS A 130 -11.52 -2.00 -18.19
N ARG A 131 -10.33 -2.26 -18.76
CA ARG A 131 -10.09 -3.41 -19.62
C ARG A 131 -10.30 -4.76 -18.89
N LEU A 132 -9.96 -4.83 -17.61
CA LEU A 132 -10.05 -6.06 -16.80
C LEU A 132 -11.48 -6.54 -16.58
N ASP A 133 -12.50 -5.72 -16.83
CA ASP A 133 -13.91 -6.12 -16.70
C ASP A 133 -14.24 -7.33 -17.60
N GLU A 134 -13.62 -7.43 -18.78
CA GLU A 134 -13.74 -8.58 -19.70
C GLU A 134 -13.08 -9.83 -19.08
N THR A 135 -11.80 -9.74 -18.69
CA THR A 135 -11.04 -10.85 -18.08
C THR A 135 -11.64 -11.35 -16.77
N PHE A 136 -12.16 -10.46 -15.91
CA PHE A 136 -12.82 -10.87 -14.66
C PHE A 136 -14.11 -11.65 -14.92
N ILE A 137 -14.86 -11.30 -15.98
CA ILE A 137 -16.07 -12.02 -16.41
C ILE A 137 -15.67 -13.38 -16.98
N GLU A 138 -14.71 -13.43 -17.92
CA GLU A 138 -14.22 -14.68 -18.53
C GLU A 138 -13.72 -15.68 -17.48
N ASN A 139 -12.83 -15.24 -16.58
CA ASN A 139 -12.34 -16.03 -15.43
C ASN A 139 -13.48 -16.61 -14.57
N ARG A 140 -14.60 -15.90 -14.45
CA ARG A 140 -15.78 -16.28 -13.65
C ARG A 140 -16.84 -17.03 -14.45
N GLU A 141 -16.72 -17.11 -15.78
CA GLU A 141 -17.43 -18.08 -16.62
C GLU A 141 -16.69 -19.42 -16.66
N GLU A 142 -15.35 -19.40 -16.67
CA GLU A 142 -14.49 -20.59 -16.53
C GLU A 142 -14.62 -21.20 -15.12
N ILE A 143 -14.52 -20.39 -14.06
CA ILE A 143 -14.60 -20.84 -12.66
C ILE A 143 -15.70 -20.07 -11.90
N PRO A 144 -16.97 -20.53 -11.94
CA PRO A 144 -18.09 -19.88 -11.25
C PRO A 144 -18.00 -19.83 -9.71
N THR A 145 -17.01 -20.50 -9.10
CA THR A 145 -16.71 -20.52 -7.67
C THR A 145 -15.54 -19.59 -7.29
N VAL A 146 -15.11 -18.69 -8.17
CA VAL A 146 -14.17 -17.62 -7.78
C VAL A 146 -14.89 -16.62 -6.84
N PHE A 147 -14.35 -16.42 -5.64
CA PHE A 147 -15.00 -15.61 -4.61
C PHE A 147 -14.79 -14.11 -4.83
N GLY A 148 -13.57 -13.71 -5.17
CA GLY A 148 -13.22 -12.33 -5.44
C GLY A 148 -12.06 -12.27 -6.44
N GLN A 149 -12.05 -11.24 -7.27
CA GLN A 149 -10.95 -10.93 -8.17
C GLN A 149 -10.66 -9.42 -8.08
N TYR A 150 -9.40 -9.02 -8.16
CA TYR A 150 -9.03 -7.61 -8.12
C TYR A 150 -7.67 -7.29 -8.72
N TYR A 151 -7.44 -6.00 -8.91
CA TYR A 151 -6.15 -5.41 -9.18
C TYR A 151 -5.98 -4.12 -8.37
N GLY A 152 -4.87 -3.97 -7.65
CA GLY A 152 -4.47 -2.70 -7.01
C GLY A 152 -3.29 -2.08 -7.76
N THR A 153 -3.36 -0.79 -8.10
CA THR A 153 -2.25 -0.06 -8.74
C THR A 153 -1.19 0.39 -7.72
N SER A 154 -0.01 0.77 -8.21
CA SER A 154 1.03 1.42 -7.38
C SER A 154 0.62 2.79 -6.82
N ASN A 155 -0.36 3.46 -7.45
CA ASN A 155 -1.00 4.67 -6.91
C ASN A 155 -2.10 4.35 -5.87
N GLY A 156 -2.50 3.08 -5.75
CA GLY A 156 -3.47 2.57 -4.77
C GLY A 156 -4.92 2.49 -5.26
N VAL A 157 -5.18 2.81 -6.53
CA VAL A 157 -6.51 2.59 -7.14
C VAL A 157 -6.78 1.08 -7.18
N HIS A 158 -7.94 0.65 -6.71
CA HIS A 158 -8.25 -0.77 -6.54
C HIS A 158 -9.54 -1.13 -7.27
N ARG A 159 -9.44 -1.90 -8.37
CA ARG A 159 -10.61 -2.42 -9.10
C ARG A 159 -10.92 -3.84 -8.62
N THR A 160 -12.17 -4.14 -8.30
CA THR A 160 -12.61 -5.41 -7.71
C THR A 160 -13.90 -5.94 -8.33
N TYR A 161 -13.97 -7.26 -8.55
CA TYR A 161 -15.08 -7.96 -9.20
C TYR A 161 -15.51 -9.18 -8.35
N PRO A 162 -16.82 -9.51 -8.28
CA PRO A 162 -17.96 -8.78 -8.85
C PRO A 162 -18.22 -7.44 -8.16
N TYR A 163 -18.92 -6.51 -8.81
CA TYR A 163 -19.32 -5.26 -8.15
C TYR A 163 -20.20 -5.56 -6.94
N LYS A 164 -19.70 -5.18 -5.76
CA LYS A 164 -20.35 -5.29 -4.45
C LYS A 164 -20.12 -4.00 -3.67
N THR A 165 -21.18 -3.40 -3.13
CA THR A 165 -21.06 -2.24 -2.24
C THR A 165 -20.45 -2.67 -0.90
N TRP A 166 -19.66 -1.78 -0.32
CA TRP A 166 -19.00 -2.01 0.97
C TRP A 166 -19.96 -1.63 2.10
N THR A 167 -20.08 -2.52 3.07
CA THR A 167 -21.09 -2.50 4.14
C THR A 167 -20.56 -1.95 5.46
N VAL A 168 -19.27 -1.62 5.51
CA VAL A 168 -18.70 -0.72 6.51
C VAL A 168 -19.18 0.71 6.25
N SER A 169 -19.04 1.62 7.23
CA SER A 169 -19.36 3.03 6.98
C SER A 169 -18.52 3.59 5.83
N SER A 170 -19.05 4.53 5.05
CA SER A 170 -18.34 5.11 3.89
C SER A 170 -16.97 5.70 4.26
N ASN A 171 -16.81 6.22 5.47
CA ASN A 171 -15.52 6.61 6.03
C ASN A 171 -14.57 5.40 6.16
N GLN A 172 -14.99 4.33 6.85
CA GLN A 172 -14.19 3.10 6.99
C GLN A 172 -13.86 2.44 5.64
N CYS A 173 -14.73 2.57 4.64
CA CYS A 173 -14.44 2.14 3.29
C CYS A 173 -13.27 2.95 2.71
N LYS A 174 -13.30 4.28 2.82
CA LYS A 174 -12.25 5.18 2.32
C LYS A 174 -10.90 5.09 3.07
N GLU A 175 -10.84 4.41 4.22
CA GLU A 175 -9.58 4.06 4.90
C GLU A 175 -8.88 2.82 4.30
N TYR A 176 -9.51 2.09 3.38
CA TYR A 176 -8.85 0.96 2.69
C TYR A 176 -7.85 1.47 1.65
N ASP A 177 -6.71 0.80 1.53
CA ASP A 177 -5.76 0.96 0.44
C ASP A 177 -5.13 -0.41 0.18
N PRO A 178 -5.05 -0.90 -1.07
CA PRO A 178 -4.47 -2.21 -1.38
C PRO A 178 -2.98 -2.27 -1.01
N ARG A 179 -2.26 -1.15 -1.06
CA ARG A 179 -0.79 -1.06 -0.89
C ARG A 179 -0.31 -1.41 0.52
N TYR A 180 -1.21 -1.43 1.50
CA TYR A 180 -0.92 -1.85 2.87
C TYR A 180 -1.56 -3.20 3.23
N ARG A 181 -1.86 -4.04 2.23
CA ARG A 181 -2.40 -5.39 2.46
C ARG A 181 -1.30 -6.45 2.32
N PRO A 182 -1.29 -7.50 3.18
CA PRO A 182 -0.30 -8.56 3.09
C PRO A 182 -0.23 -9.25 1.73
N TRP A 183 -1.34 -9.38 1.00
CA TRP A 183 -1.35 -9.92 -0.37
C TRP A 183 -0.57 -9.03 -1.35
N TYR A 184 -0.67 -7.71 -1.21
CA TYR A 184 0.01 -6.75 -2.09
C TYR A 184 1.52 -6.72 -1.78
N VAL A 185 1.90 -6.49 -0.51
CA VAL A 185 3.30 -6.33 -0.13
C VAL A 185 4.07 -7.66 -0.16
N GLY A 186 3.40 -8.78 0.14
CA GLY A 186 3.93 -10.13 -0.04
C GLY A 186 4.28 -10.45 -1.49
N ALA A 187 3.32 -10.23 -2.42
CA ALA A 187 3.57 -10.43 -3.85
C ALA A 187 4.62 -9.46 -4.40
N ALA A 188 4.59 -8.19 -3.97
CA ALA A 188 5.52 -7.17 -4.44
C ALA A 188 6.98 -7.40 -4.01
N SER A 189 7.22 -7.81 -2.75
CA SER A 189 8.59 -7.83 -2.18
C SER A 189 9.10 -9.21 -1.75
N GLY A 190 8.26 -10.24 -1.76
CA GLY A 190 8.61 -11.57 -1.26
C GLY A 190 8.93 -11.61 0.25
N PRO A 191 9.49 -12.75 0.73
CA PRO A 191 9.95 -12.90 2.11
C PRO A 191 11.14 -11.99 2.43
N LYS A 192 11.09 -11.29 3.56
CA LYS A 192 12.17 -10.42 4.05
C LYS A 192 12.27 -10.36 5.57
N ASN A 193 13.45 -10.04 6.07
CA ASN A 193 13.66 -9.61 7.45
C ASN A 193 13.49 -8.09 7.53
N VAL A 194 12.77 -7.58 8.53
CA VAL A 194 12.54 -6.14 8.74
C VAL A 194 12.92 -5.73 10.16
N ILE A 195 13.89 -4.83 10.28
CA ILE A 195 14.31 -4.24 11.55
C ILE A 195 13.83 -2.80 11.60
N ILE A 196 12.74 -2.54 12.32
CA ILE A 196 12.21 -1.19 12.48
C ILE A 196 12.97 -0.52 13.63
N VAL A 197 13.70 0.56 13.35
CA VAL A 197 14.55 1.25 14.33
C VAL A 197 14.00 2.66 14.58
N LEU A 198 13.51 2.88 15.80
CA LEU A 198 12.73 4.05 16.18
C LEU A 198 13.47 4.92 17.18
N ASP A 199 13.78 6.15 16.78
CA ASP A 199 14.26 7.18 17.68
C ASP A 199 13.14 7.63 18.63
N MET A 200 13.43 7.55 19.92
CA MET A 200 12.59 8.02 21.02
C MET A 200 13.39 8.99 21.91
N SER A 201 14.33 9.74 21.33
CA SER A 201 14.98 10.92 21.89
C SER A 201 13.98 11.99 22.36
N GLY A 202 14.43 12.93 23.18
CA GLY A 202 13.60 14.04 23.67
C GLY A 202 13.07 14.98 22.58
N SER A 203 13.75 15.10 21.43
CA SER A 203 13.33 15.97 20.31
C SER A 203 12.13 15.41 19.55
N MET A 204 12.02 14.08 19.45
CA MET A 204 10.90 13.37 18.85
C MET A 204 9.55 13.62 19.57
N ALA A 205 9.54 14.25 20.75
CA ALA A 205 8.34 14.78 21.40
C ALA A 205 7.70 15.99 20.67
N LEU A 206 8.47 16.70 19.84
CA LEU A 206 8.03 17.88 19.11
C LEU A 206 7.25 17.49 17.86
N MET A 207 6.31 18.36 17.44
CA MET A 207 5.57 18.26 16.17
C MET A 207 4.96 16.88 15.85
N ASN A 208 4.61 16.12 16.91
CA ASN A 208 4.09 14.74 16.84
C ASN A 208 5.03 13.69 16.20
N ARG A 209 6.32 13.99 16.01
CA ARG A 209 7.30 13.14 15.28
C ARG A 209 7.34 11.69 15.80
N ALA A 210 7.35 11.48 17.11
CA ALA A 210 7.28 10.15 17.72
C ALA A 210 5.96 9.39 17.45
N SER A 211 4.82 10.09 17.27
CA SER A 211 3.59 9.40 16.86
C SER A 211 3.67 9.02 15.40
N ILE A 212 4.09 9.92 14.52
CA ILE A 212 4.30 9.66 13.10
C ILE A 212 5.19 8.41 12.91
N ALA A 213 6.29 8.30 13.66
CA ALA A 213 7.17 7.13 13.68
C ALA A 213 6.46 5.85 14.19
N ARG A 214 5.75 5.89 15.33
CA ARG A 214 4.98 4.73 15.84
C ARG A 214 3.86 4.28 14.89
N ASP A 215 3.13 5.22 14.32
CA ASP A 215 1.96 4.97 13.50
C ASP A 215 2.37 4.44 12.11
N ALA A 216 3.51 4.88 11.59
CA ALA A 216 4.16 4.26 10.43
C ALA A 216 4.76 2.87 10.74
N ALA A 217 5.43 2.69 11.89
CA ALA A 217 5.92 1.38 12.33
C ALA A 217 4.82 0.34 12.45
N LYS A 218 3.67 0.71 13.05
CA LYS A 218 2.45 -0.13 13.08
C LYS A 218 1.93 -0.39 11.67
N SER A 219 1.98 0.60 10.77
CA SER A 219 1.57 0.41 9.37
C SER A 219 2.45 -0.60 8.64
N VAL A 220 3.78 -0.61 8.86
CA VAL A 220 4.68 -1.67 8.34
C VAL A 220 4.32 -3.03 8.94
N LEU A 221 4.13 -3.11 10.26
CA LEU A 221 3.70 -4.34 10.93
C LEU A 221 2.38 -4.90 10.40
N GLU A 222 1.52 -4.06 9.80
CA GLU A 222 0.25 -4.47 9.16
C GLU A 222 0.41 -4.94 7.70
N THR A 223 1.55 -4.68 7.05
CA THR A 223 1.81 -5.17 5.68
C THR A 223 2.61 -6.47 5.63
N LEU A 224 3.25 -6.87 6.73
CA LEU A 224 4.07 -8.07 6.79
C LEU A 224 3.26 -9.35 6.58
N THR A 225 3.91 -10.35 6.00
CA THR A 225 3.38 -11.68 5.75
C THR A 225 3.99 -12.70 6.70
N VAL A 226 3.37 -13.89 6.77
CA VAL A 226 3.87 -15.02 7.57
C VAL A 226 5.27 -15.54 7.15
N ASN A 227 5.77 -15.18 5.96
CA ASN A 227 7.14 -15.51 5.54
C ASN A 227 8.16 -14.43 5.91
N ASP A 228 7.69 -13.29 6.43
CA ASP A 228 8.55 -12.20 6.90
C ASP A 228 8.93 -12.40 8.37
N PHE A 229 10.05 -11.82 8.76
CA PHE A 229 10.55 -11.81 10.14
C PHE A 229 10.79 -10.38 10.58
N VAL A 230 10.46 -10.06 11.84
CA VAL A 230 10.47 -8.67 12.32
C VAL A 230 11.09 -8.50 13.71
N ALA A 231 11.78 -7.37 13.87
CA ALA A 231 12.16 -6.79 15.14
C ALA A 231 11.81 -5.30 15.16
N VAL A 232 11.50 -4.78 16.35
CA VAL A 232 11.44 -3.34 16.65
C VAL A 232 12.51 -3.00 17.67
N ILE A 233 13.41 -2.09 17.31
CA ILE A 233 14.43 -1.48 18.16
C ILE A 233 13.99 -0.05 18.46
N ALA A 234 14.13 0.40 19.70
CA ALA A 234 13.87 1.79 20.07
C ALA A 234 14.96 2.33 21.02
N PHE A 235 15.51 3.49 20.68
CA PHE A 235 16.66 4.11 21.36
C PHE A 235 16.33 5.52 21.89
N ALA A 236 17.10 5.98 22.87
CA ALA A 236 16.86 7.23 23.61
C ALA A 236 18.16 7.82 24.21
N GLY A 237 19.29 7.62 23.53
CA GLY A 237 20.62 8.07 23.96
C GLY A 237 21.25 7.18 25.04
N THR A 238 22.56 7.36 25.24
CA THR A 238 23.44 6.56 26.13
C THR A 238 22.93 6.31 27.56
N GLU A 239 22.21 7.26 28.17
CA GLU A 239 21.67 7.11 29.53
C GLU A 239 20.44 6.18 29.61
N ASN A 240 19.85 5.79 28.48
CA ASN A 240 18.65 4.94 28.41
C ASN A 240 18.96 3.59 27.76
N PRO A 241 18.53 2.46 28.35
CA PRO A 241 18.71 1.15 27.73
C PRO A 241 17.86 1.04 26.46
N VAL A 242 18.47 0.56 25.36
CA VAL A 242 17.75 0.22 24.13
C VAL A 242 16.64 -0.77 24.45
N ARG A 243 15.43 -0.49 23.96
CA ARG A 243 14.29 -1.38 24.04
C ARG A 243 14.20 -2.16 22.74
N ARG A 244 14.35 -3.49 22.78
CA ARG A 244 14.08 -4.37 21.63
C ARG A 244 12.86 -5.26 21.86
N PHE A 245 12.09 -5.51 20.80
CA PHE A 245 11.01 -6.49 20.79
C PHE A 245 11.00 -7.28 19.48
N PRO A 246 10.94 -8.63 19.54
CA PRO A 246 10.99 -9.47 20.74
C PRO A 246 12.36 -9.45 21.42
N ALA A 247 12.45 -10.00 22.64
CA ALA A 247 13.71 -10.06 23.37
C ALA A 247 14.75 -10.99 22.71
N SER A 248 14.29 -11.94 21.88
CA SER A 248 15.05 -12.92 21.08
C SER A 248 15.62 -12.37 19.77
N GLY A 249 15.65 -11.05 19.58
CA GLY A 249 15.96 -10.48 18.26
C GLY A 249 14.70 -10.46 17.40
N PHE A 250 14.44 -11.51 16.62
CA PHE A 250 13.33 -11.57 15.65
C PHE A 250 12.14 -12.42 16.11
N MET A 251 10.99 -12.21 15.46
CA MET A 251 9.84 -13.12 15.41
C MET A 251 9.27 -13.19 14.00
N GLN A 252 8.78 -14.38 13.60
CA GLN A 252 8.01 -14.55 12.37
C GLN A 252 6.72 -13.71 12.41
N ALA A 253 6.42 -13.00 11.33
CA ALA A 253 5.25 -12.12 11.18
C ALA A 253 3.95 -12.88 10.85
N SER A 254 3.69 -13.97 11.58
CA SER A 254 2.44 -14.73 11.47
C SER A 254 1.25 -13.96 12.05
N SER A 255 0.05 -14.27 11.56
CA SER A 255 -1.23 -13.74 12.07
C SER A 255 -1.40 -13.85 13.60
N ALA A 256 -0.88 -14.92 14.22
CA ALA A 256 -0.90 -15.11 15.69
C ALA A 256 0.15 -14.30 16.46
N ASN A 257 1.21 -13.84 15.79
CA ASN A 257 2.28 -13.00 16.35
C ASN A 257 2.00 -11.50 16.15
N LEU A 258 1.24 -11.15 15.10
CA LEU A 258 0.77 -9.80 14.78
C LEU A 258 -0.67 -9.52 15.26
N ASP A 259 -1.24 -10.42 16.07
CA ASP A 259 -2.54 -10.22 16.71
C ASP A 259 -2.54 -8.93 17.57
N LYS A 260 -3.32 -7.93 17.14
CA LYS A 260 -3.43 -6.62 17.81
C LYS A 260 -4.09 -6.73 19.19
N ASP A 261 -4.90 -7.75 19.44
CA ASP A 261 -5.55 -8.00 20.74
C ASP A 261 -4.68 -8.83 21.70
N ALA A 262 -3.61 -9.48 21.22
CA ALA A 262 -2.72 -10.34 22.01
C ALA A 262 -2.26 -9.70 23.35
N PRO A 263 -1.98 -10.52 24.39
CA PRO A 263 -1.49 -10.02 25.67
C PRO A 263 -0.23 -9.15 25.55
N ARG A 264 -0.21 -8.02 26.28
CA ARG A 264 0.83 -6.98 26.24
C ARG A 264 2.28 -7.48 26.35
N SER A 265 2.53 -8.62 26.99
CA SER A 265 3.85 -9.24 27.10
C SER A 265 4.35 -9.96 25.83
N ARG A 266 3.49 -10.17 24.83
CA ARG A 266 3.82 -10.79 23.53
C ARG A 266 3.32 -9.97 22.32
N ASN A 267 2.90 -8.73 22.53
CA ASN A 267 2.22 -7.94 21.51
C ASN A 267 3.10 -6.77 21.03
N ILE A 268 3.54 -6.85 19.78
CA ILE A 268 4.47 -5.90 19.15
C ILE A 268 3.84 -4.50 18.94
N PHE A 269 2.54 -4.44 18.60
CA PHE A 269 1.80 -3.17 18.49
C PHE A 269 1.74 -2.43 19.82
N LYS A 270 1.39 -3.14 20.91
CA LYS A 270 1.37 -2.58 22.27
C LYS A 270 2.77 -2.16 22.73
N PHE A 271 3.83 -2.89 22.37
CA PHE A 271 5.21 -2.46 22.63
C PHE A 271 5.56 -1.14 21.93
N VAL A 272 5.12 -0.96 20.67
CA VAL A 272 5.29 0.28 19.89
C VAL A 272 4.48 1.43 20.51
N ASP A 273 3.21 1.22 20.86
CA ASP A 273 2.37 2.21 21.54
C ASP A 273 2.94 2.63 22.92
N ASP A 274 3.66 1.73 23.59
CA ASP A 274 4.39 1.98 24.84
C ASP A 274 5.72 2.72 24.66
N LEU A 275 6.09 3.15 23.45
CA LEU A 275 7.28 3.98 23.21
C LEU A 275 6.97 5.45 23.48
N SER A 276 7.80 6.10 24.30
CA SER A 276 7.64 7.49 24.73
C SER A 276 8.98 8.23 24.63
N PRO A 277 9.00 9.44 24.03
CA PRO A 277 10.18 10.31 23.96
C PRO A 277 10.82 10.63 25.31
N GLN A 278 12.13 10.39 25.42
CA GLN A 278 12.97 10.72 26.57
C GLN A 278 14.47 10.72 26.18
N GLY A 279 15.32 11.34 27.00
CA GLY A 279 16.77 11.28 26.80
C GLY A 279 17.27 12.00 25.54
N GLY A 280 18.39 11.50 25.00
CA GLY A 280 19.11 12.06 23.85
C GLY A 280 19.07 11.13 22.63
N THR A 281 20.06 11.29 21.76
CA THR A 281 20.11 10.64 20.44
C THR A 281 21.45 9.90 20.31
N ASP A 282 21.42 8.62 19.96
CA ASP A 282 22.61 7.78 19.81
C ASP A 282 22.37 6.74 18.72
N PHE A 283 23.02 6.93 17.57
CA PHE A 283 22.85 6.06 16.40
C PHE A 283 23.77 4.83 16.48
N GLU A 284 24.96 4.95 17.07
CA GLU A 284 25.93 3.85 17.21
C GLU A 284 25.32 2.69 18.02
N VAL A 285 24.69 3.04 19.15
CA VAL A 285 23.99 2.09 20.02
C VAL A 285 22.71 1.55 19.37
N ALA A 286 22.03 2.34 18.53
CA ALA A 286 20.84 1.90 17.80
C ALA A 286 21.18 0.87 16.71
N PHE A 287 22.21 1.13 15.91
CA PHE A 287 22.64 0.21 14.84
C PHE A 287 23.29 -1.05 15.40
N ASN A 288 24.13 -0.96 16.45
CA ASN A 288 24.62 -2.16 17.13
C ASN A 288 23.47 -3.03 17.63
N ALA A 289 22.44 -2.46 18.27
CA ALA A 289 21.29 -3.22 18.74
C ALA A 289 20.42 -3.82 17.61
N ALA A 290 20.44 -3.23 16.42
CA ALA A 290 19.81 -3.79 15.22
C ALA A 290 20.59 -5.00 14.68
N PHE A 291 21.91 -4.88 14.52
CA PHE A 291 22.76 -5.98 14.08
C PHE A 291 22.80 -7.12 15.12
N ASP A 292 22.86 -6.82 16.42
CA ASP A 292 22.76 -7.81 17.50
C ASP A 292 21.40 -8.56 17.52
N ALA A 293 20.33 -7.95 17.00
CA ALA A 293 19.03 -8.61 16.84
C ALA A 293 19.01 -9.53 15.61
N TYR A 294 19.72 -9.17 14.54
CA TYR A 294 19.87 -9.98 13.34
C TYR A 294 20.81 -11.18 13.54
N ASP A 295 21.93 -10.98 14.23
CA ASP A 295 22.88 -12.05 14.55
C ASP A 295 22.25 -13.07 15.51
N GLN A 296 21.49 -12.63 16.52
CA GLN A 296 20.69 -13.52 17.36
C GLN A 296 19.65 -14.31 16.53
N ALA A 297 19.00 -13.67 15.55
CA ALA A 297 18.03 -14.33 14.68
C ALA A 297 18.68 -15.36 13.73
N LYS A 298 19.91 -15.09 13.26
CA LYS A 298 20.75 -16.07 12.55
C LYS A 298 21.10 -17.26 13.46
N GLU A 299 21.47 -17.03 14.72
CA GLU A 299 21.81 -18.10 15.68
C GLU A 299 20.60 -18.97 16.08
N ASP A 300 19.41 -18.36 16.26
CA ASP A 300 18.18 -19.06 16.68
C ASP A 300 17.41 -19.69 15.50
N GLU A 301 17.87 -19.53 14.25
CA GLU A 301 17.18 -19.92 13.00
C GLU A 301 15.80 -19.24 12.80
N ILE A 302 15.61 -18.01 13.32
CA ILE A 302 14.34 -17.23 13.26
C ILE A 302 14.49 -16.07 12.26
N PHE A 303 14.90 -16.38 11.03
CA PHE A 303 15.11 -15.41 9.94
C PHE A 303 14.85 -16.05 8.57
N THR A 304 14.74 -15.23 7.52
CA THR A 304 14.78 -15.69 6.12
C THR A 304 16.14 -15.37 5.46
N PRO A 305 16.72 -16.25 4.63
CA PRO A 305 17.98 -15.98 3.92
C PRO A 305 17.80 -15.08 2.68
N CYS A 306 16.62 -14.48 2.49
CA CYS A 306 16.34 -13.56 1.38
C CYS A 306 16.86 -12.14 1.68
N VAL A 307 16.02 -11.10 1.57
CA VAL A 307 16.44 -9.72 1.85
C VAL A 307 16.29 -9.36 3.34
N THR A 308 17.24 -8.60 3.86
CA THR A 308 17.13 -7.92 5.17
C THR A 308 17.04 -6.42 4.97
N THR A 309 16.12 -5.75 5.67
CA THR A 309 15.98 -4.28 5.66
C THR A 309 16.06 -3.71 7.07
N ILE A 310 16.61 -2.50 7.18
CA ILE A 310 16.58 -1.66 8.39
C ILE A 310 15.79 -0.40 8.03
N LEU A 311 14.74 -0.10 8.79
CA LEU A 311 13.86 1.05 8.57
C LEU A 311 14.11 2.04 9.72
N PHE A 312 15.03 2.99 9.49
CA PHE A 312 15.59 3.88 10.50
C PHE A 312 14.86 5.24 10.52
N MET A 313 14.21 5.56 11.64
CA MET A 313 13.36 6.76 11.79
C MET A 313 13.87 7.66 12.92
N THR A 314 14.21 8.91 12.62
CA THR A 314 14.73 9.90 13.60
C THR A 314 14.50 11.33 13.13
N ASP A 315 14.51 12.28 14.05
CA ASP A 315 14.60 13.71 13.71
C ASP A 315 16.05 14.24 13.65
N GLY A 316 17.04 13.35 13.59
CA GLY A 316 18.43 13.65 13.26
C GLY A 316 19.21 14.43 14.32
N ASN A 317 18.61 14.68 15.48
CA ASN A 317 19.12 15.66 16.43
C ASN A 317 20.21 15.08 17.36
N ILE A 318 21.39 14.82 16.81
CA ILE A 318 22.62 14.56 17.58
C ILE A 318 23.20 15.89 18.06
N ALA A 319 23.60 15.96 19.33
CA ALA A 319 24.16 17.18 19.90
C ALA A 319 25.54 17.50 19.27
N PRO A 320 25.90 18.78 19.02
CA PRO A 320 27.19 19.13 18.40
C PRO A 320 28.43 18.67 19.18
N GLU A 321 28.33 18.50 20.49
CA GLU A 321 29.35 17.88 21.35
C GLU A 321 29.53 16.37 21.10
N ASP A 322 28.49 15.70 20.61
CA ASP A 322 28.42 14.25 20.41
C ASP A 322 28.59 13.85 18.93
N SER A 323 29.18 14.72 18.09
CA SER A 323 29.38 14.46 16.65
C SER A 323 30.14 13.17 16.34
N HIS A 324 30.96 12.69 17.29
CA HIS A 324 31.68 11.42 17.20
C HIS A 324 30.77 10.19 17.09
N ILE A 325 29.50 10.29 17.54
CA ILE A 325 28.50 9.23 17.35
C ILE A 325 28.25 8.97 15.86
N LEU A 326 28.31 10.00 15.00
CA LEU A 326 28.15 9.82 13.56
C LEU A 326 29.33 9.06 12.96
N ASP A 327 30.57 9.49 13.25
CA ASP A 327 31.79 8.79 12.80
C ASP A 327 31.75 7.29 13.19
N ASN A 328 31.44 7.01 14.47
CA ASN A 328 31.29 5.65 14.98
C ASN A 328 30.12 4.89 14.33
N THR A 329 29.02 5.56 13.97
CA THR A 329 27.87 4.95 13.29
C THR A 329 28.24 4.45 11.90
N PHE A 330 28.97 5.24 11.12
CA PHE A 330 29.46 4.80 9.80
C PHE A 330 30.47 3.65 9.94
N GLU A 331 31.35 3.67 10.96
CA GLU A 331 32.27 2.54 11.23
C GLU A 331 31.52 1.25 11.62
N VAL A 332 30.53 1.32 12.53
CA VAL A 332 29.70 0.18 12.94
C VAL A 332 28.89 -0.38 11.77
N ILE A 333 28.29 0.46 10.93
CA ILE A 333 27.55 0.00 9.74
C ILE A 333 28.51 -0.64 8.74
N ALA A 334 29.68 -0.06 8.47
CA ALA A 334 30.66 -0.63 7.55
C ALA A 334 31.26 -1.97 8.05
N GLU A 335 31.40 -2.17 9.37
CA GLU A 335 31.86 -3.45 9.94
C GLU A 335 30.73 -4.51 9.99
N ARG A 336 29.52 -4.14 10.40
CA ARG A 336 28.41 -5.08 10.66
C ARG A 336 27.49 -5.33 9.45
N ASN A 337 27.56 -4.51 8.40
CA ASN A 337 26.72 -4.63 7.20
C ASN A 337 27.45 -4.98 5.87
N PRO A 338 28.46 -5.87 5.85
CA PRO A 338 29.16 -6.22 4.62
C PRO A 338 28.27 -6.99 3.64
N ALA A 339 28.61 -6.94 2.35
CA ALA A 339 28.04 -7.82 1.34
C ALA A 339 28.44 -9.29 1.59
N GLU A 340 27.52 -10.11 2.08
CA GLU A 340 27.75 -11.53 2.39
C GLU A 340 27.43 -12.43 1.18
N ASN A 341 28.27 -13.45 0.95
CA ASN A 341 28.05 -14.54 -0.04
C ASN A 341 27.80 -14.12 -1.51
N GLY A 342 28.00 -12.85 -1.85
CA GLY A 342 27.72 -12.28 -3.18
C GLY A 342 26.37 -11.56 -3.29
N GLY A 343 25.57 -11.57 -2.23
CA GLY A 343 24.41 -10.67 -2.09
C GLY A 343 24.79 -9.36 -1.40
N PRO A 344 23.89 -8.36 -1.41
CA PRO A 344 24.05 -7.12 -0.65
C PRO A 344 23.99 -7.38 0.86
N GLY A 345 24.46 -6.42 1.66
CA GLY A 345 24.13 -6.32 3.08
C GLY A 345 22.65 -5.97 3.30
N ALA A 346 22.27 -5.70 4.55
CA ALA A 346 20.93 -5.20 4.85
C ALA A 346 20.71 -3.82 4.21
N PHE A 347 19.56 -3.63 3.57
CA PHE A 347 19.17 -2.36 2.95
C PHE A 347 18.73 -1.38 4.04
N ILE A 348 19.46 -0.27 4.21
CA ILE A 348 19.14 0.73 5.25
C ILE A 348 18.33 1.87 4.63
N PHE A 349 17.04 1.93 4.95
CA PHE A 349 16.14 3.00 4.55
C PHE A 349 16.05 4.04 5.67
N THR A 350 16.20 5.32 5.35
CA THR A 350 16.32 6.39 6.33
C THR A 350 15.22 7.44 6.20
N TYR A 351 14.51 7.68 7.30
CA TYR A 351 13.37 8.59 7.37
C TYR A 351 13.68 9.74 8.33
N SER A 352 14.10 10.88 7.78
CA SER A 352 14.43 12.09 8.55
C SER A 352 13.16 12.91 8.80
N LEU A 353 12.76 13.04 10.07
CA LEU A 353 11.45 13.54 10.50
C LEU A 353 11.49 15.01 10.94
N GLY A 354 10.82 15.87 10.16
CA GLY A 354 10.68 17.30 10.39
C GLY A 354 11.65 18.14 9.57
N ASN A 355 11.30 19.41 9.35
CA ASN A 355 12.01 20.35 8.45
C ASN A 355 13.33 20.88 9.04
N SER A 356 13.79 20.30 10.13
CA SER A 356 14.96 20.69 10.92
C SER A 356 15.82 19.49 11.27
N ALA A 357 15.61 18.36 10.59
CA ALA A 357 16.33 17.13 10.84
C ALA A 357 17.70 17.15 10.13
N ASP A 358 18.62 16.30 10.60
CA ASP A 358 19.82 15.98 9.85
C ASP A 358 19.44 15.17 8.61
N HIS A 359 19.33 15.87 7.49
CA HIS A 359 19.00 15.29 6.19
C HIS A 359 20.24 14.69 5.52
N ASP A 360 21.41 15.30 5.69
CA ASP A 360 22.63 14.95 4.97
C ASP A 360 23.23 13.62 5.46
N ASN A 361 23.37 13.42 6.78
CA ASN A 361 23.88 12.16 7.32
C ASN A 361 22.88 11.02 7.16
N MET A 362 21.57 11.31 7.28
CA MET A 362 20.51 10.34 7.00
C MET A 362 20.52 9.90 5.53
N LYS A 363 20.75 10.83 4.61
CA LYS A 363 20.93 10.52 3.19
C LYS A 363 22.16 9.64 2.97
N ALA A 364 23.32 10.03 3.50
CA ALA A 364 24.58 9.27 3.37
C ALA A 364 24.44 7.81 3.85
N ILE A 365 23.82 7.57 5.03
CA ILE A 365 23.59 6.22 5.57
C ILE A 365 22.80 5.34 4.59
N ALA A 366 21.71 5.83 3.98
CA ALA A 366 20.95 5.06 2.99
C ALA A 366 21.69 4.90 1.65
N CYS A 367 22.43 5.94 1.25
CA CYS A 367 23.21 5.94 0.01
C CYS A 367 24.26 4.82 -0.01
N GLU A 368 25.04 4.70 1.05
CA GLU A 368 26.11 3.70 1.22
C GLU A 368 25.59 2.28 1.47
N ASN A 369 24.31 2.12 1.81
CA ASN A 369 23.71 0.83 2.20
C ASN A 369 22.49 0.46 1.33
N ASN A 370 22.58 0.74 0.03
CA ASN A 370 21.64 0.36 -1.03
C ASN A 370 20.16 0.81 -0.87
N GLY A 371 19.82 1.58 0.16
CA GLY A 371 18.46 1.96 0.49
C GLY A 371 18.02 3.29 -0.15
N LEU A 372 16.84 3.74 0.28
CA LEU A 372 16.31 5.07 -0.02
C LEU A 372 16.34 5.94 1.24
N TRP A 373 16.63 7.23 1.04
CA TRP A 373 16.37 8.27 2.02
C TRP A 373 15.06 8.98 1.67
N THR A 374 14.23 9.28 2.67
CA THR A 374 13.01 10.06 2.47
C THR A 374 12.85 11.16 3.54
N PRO A 375 12.88 12.44 3.17
CA PRO A 375 12.52 13.53 4.07
C PRO A 375 11.01 13.54 4.31
N VAL A 376 10.60 13.65 5.57
CA VAL A 376 9.18 13.78 5.95
C VAL A 376 8.99 15.10 6.70
N PRO A 377 8.18 16.05 6.21
CA PRO A 377 7.99 17.35 6.88
C PRO A 377 7.24 17.21 8.21
N ASP A 378 7.29 18.23 9.06
CA ASP A 378 6.57 18.25 10.33
C ASP A 378 5.04 18.14 10.12
N ASN A 379 4.41 17.11 10.71
CA ASN A 379 3.02 16.68 10.46
C ASN A 379 2.76 16.11 9.05
N GLY A 380 3.80 15.73 8.30
CA GLY A 380 3.70 14.94 7.07
C GLY A 380 3.34 13.48 7.32
N ASP A 381 2.81 12.81 6.30
CA ASP A 381 2.42 11.40 6.38
C ASP A 381 3.59 10.45 6.03
N LEU A 382 4.33 10.01 7.06
CA LEU A 382 5.36 8.97 6.90
C LEU A 382 4.78 7.65 6.38
N ARG A 383 3.53 7.28 6.72
CA ARG A 383 2.95 5.98 6.35
C ARG A 383 2.90 5.83 4.82
N THR A 384 2.46 6.86 4.10
CA THR A 384 2.50 6.87 2.63
C THR A 384 3.91 6.91 2.06
N GLN A 385 4.88 7.52 2.74
CA GLN A 385 6.28 7.48 2.30
C GLN A 385 6.95 6.12 2.49
N MET A 386 6.53 5.31 3.48
CA MET A 386 7.04 3.96 3.66
C MET A 386 6.66 2.97 2.54
N ILE A 387 5.77 3.35 1.61
CA ILE A 387 5.51 2.57 0.39
C ILE A 387 6.79 2.39 -0.45
N GLN A 388 7.70 3.36 -0.42
CA GLN A 388 8.89 3.36 -1.28
C GLN A 388 9.84 2.18 -1.00
N TYR A 389 9.96 1.71 0.26
CA TYR A 389 10.95 0.67 0.59
C TYR A 389 10.66 -0.64 -0.15
N TYR A 390 9.41 -1.10 -0.13
CA TYR A 390 9.04 -2.34 -0.78
C TYR A 390 8.85 -2.16 -2.30
N GLN A 391 8.71 -0.93 -2.81
CA GLN A 391 8.78 -0.65 -4.25
C GLN A 391 10.22 -0.80 -4.79
N LEU A 392 11.25 -0.38 -4.04
CA LEU A 392 12.65 -0.71 -4.36
C LEU A 392 12.85 -2.23 -4.32
N LEU A 393 12.39 -2.91 -3.26
CA LEU A 393 12.48 -4.38 -3.20
C LEU A 393 11.79 -5.04 -4.40
N ALA A 394 10.61 -4.58 -4.79
CA ALA A 394 9.87 -5.12 -5.92
C ALA A 394 10.63 -4.98 -7.26
N ALA A 395 11.39 -3.90 -7.44
CA ALA A 395 12.20 -3.70 -8.64
C ALA A 395 13.39 -4.67 -8.73
N GLY A 396 14.00 -5.03 -7.60
CA GLY A 396 15.16 -5.94 -7.55
C GLY A 396 14.83 -7.42 -7.31
N THR A 397 13.76 -7.74 -6.56
CA THR A 397 13.34 -9.12 -6.19
C THR A 397 12.20 -9.62 -7.08
N PHE A 398 12.39 -9.50 -8.40
CA PHE A 398 11.40 -9.85 -9.41
C PHE A 398 10.84 -11.28 -9.26
N ARG A 399 9.55 -11.48 -9.59
CA ARG A 399 8.84 -12.78 -9.54
C ARG A 399 7.97 -12.98 -10.78
N GLU A 400 7.94 -14.22 -11.25
CA GLU A 400 7.08 -14.73 -12.34
C GLU A 400 6.18 -15.87 -11.86
N SER A 401 5.67 -15.75 -10.63
CA SER A 401 4.76 -16.73 -10.02
C SER A 401 3.78 -16.03 -9.07
N ALA A 402 2.66 -16.70 -8.78
CA ALA A 402 1.79 -16.29 -7.71
C ALA A 402 2.50 -16.36 -6.34
N VAL A 403 2.06 -15.53 -5.40
CA VAL A 403 2.42 -15.54 -3.99
C VAL A 403 1.13 -15.56 -3.18
N TRP A 404 1.01 -16.51 -2.24
CA TRP A 404 -0.20 -16.69 -1.45
C TRP A 404 -0.14 -15.93 -0.13
N SER A 405 -1.26 -15.31 0.26
CA SER A 405 -1.41 -14.69 1.57
C SER A 405 -1.58 -15.72 2.69
N ASP A 406 -1.30 -15.32 3.94
CA ASP A 406 -1.91 -15.98 5.09
C ASP A 406 -3.45 -15.79 5.08
N SER A 407 -4.20 -16.55 5.88
CA SER A 407 -5.65 -16.37 5.97
C SER A 407 -6.04 -15.03 6.59
N PHE A 408 -6.94 -14.28 5.95
CA PHE A 408 -7.47 -13.02 6.46
C PHE A 408 -9.00 -12.93 6.28
N THR A 409 -9.63 -11.98 6.97
CA THR A 409 -11.07 -11.70 6.81
C THR A 409 -11.29 -10.69 5.68
N ASP A 410 -12.09 -11.04 4.67
CA ASP A 410 -12.50 -10.09 3.62
C ASP A 410 -13.30 -8.94 4.25
N ALA A 411 -12.79 -7.72 4.09
CA ALA A 411 -13.37 -6.48 4.64
C ALA A 411 -14.79 -6.19 4.15
N THR A 412 -15.24 -6.81 3.05
CA THR A 412 -16.58 -6.65 2.49
C THR A 412 -17.58 -7.68 3.03
N SER A 413 -17.23 -8.98 3.04
CA SER A 413 -18.15 -10.07 3.41
C SER A 413 -18.12 -10.46 4.89
N GLY A 414 -16.96 -10.35 5.53
CA GLY A 414 -16.69 -10.97 6.83
C GLY A 414 -16.29 -12.46 6.76
N GLU A 415 -16.20 -13.05 5.57
CA GLU A 415 -15.71 -14.42 5.37
C GLU A 415 -14.18 -14.49 5.51
N VAL A 416 -13.66 -15.68 5.84
CA VAL A 416 -12.21 -15.94 5.88
C VAL A 416 -11.75 -16.46 4.52
N VAL A 417 -10.73 -15.80 3.95
CA VAL A 417 -10.16 -16.07 2.62
C VAL A 417 -8.65 -16.21 2.70
N ILE A 418 -8.08 -16.86 1.69
CA ILE A 418 -6.70 -16.64 1.24
C ILE A 418 -6.74 -16.04 -0.16
N SER A 419 -5.69 -15.30 -0.54
CA SER A 419 -5.57 -14.71 -1.87
C SER A 419 -4.30 -15.21 -2.56
N ALA A 420 -4.44 -15.69 -3.80
CA ALA A 420 -3.34 -15.79 -4.73
C ALA A 420 -3.09 -14.39 -5.30
N ALA A 421 -1.88 -13.87 -5.16
CA ALA A 421 -1.51 -12.53 -5.62
C ALA A 421 -0.32 -12.58 -6.58
N TYR A 422 -0.38 -11.82 -7.67
CA TYR A 422 0.64 -11.82 -8.73
C TYR A 422 1.13 -10.38 -8.99
N PRO A 423 2.43 -10.09 -8.84
CA PRO A 423 2.97 -8.75 -9.04
C PRO A 423 3.09 -8.42 -10.54
N VAL A 424 2.74 -7.21 -10.92
CA VAL A 424 2.70 -6.78 -12.33
C VAL A 424 3.67 -5.64 -12.57
N TYR A 425 4.55 -5.82 -13.56
CA TYR A 425 5.69 -4.93 -13.82
C TYR A 425 5.67 -4.35 -15.23
N TYR A 426 6.22 -3.14 -15.36
CA TYR A 426 6.66 -2.55 -16.60
C TYR A 426 8.19 -2.52 -16.60
N GLU A 427 8.83 -3.09 -17.62
CA GLU A 427 10.27 -2.95 -17.82
C GLU A 427 10.54 -1.70 -18.67
N ASP A 428 11.25 -0.73 -18.09
CA ASP A 428 11.55 0.53 -18.75
C ASP A 428 12.60 0.36 -19.87
N PRO A 429 12.31 0.72 -21.14
CA PRO A 429 13.23 0.49 -22.25
C PRO A 429 14.53 1.30 -22.23
N ALA A 430 14.64 2.37 -21.42
CA ALA A 430 15.84 3.19 -21.34
C ALA A 430 16.81 2.66 -20.26
N SER A 431 16.29 2.34 -19.08
CA SER A 431 17.06 1.95 -17.89
C SER A 431 17.06 0.44 -17.59
N SER A 432 16.22 -0.34 -18.28
CA SER A 432 15.90 -1.74 -17.96
C SER A 432 15.37 -1.96 -16.53
N VAL A 433 14.91 -0.91 -15.84
CA VAL A 433 14.30 -1.03 -14.49
C VAL A 433 12.92 -1.65 -14.60
N LYS A 434 12.65 -2.68 -13.79
CA LYS A 434 11.30 -3.25 -13.62
C LYS A 434 10.52 -2.45 -12.58
N LEU A 435 9.62 -1.60 -13.03
CA LEU A 435 8.75 -0.79 -12.18
C LEU A 435 7.45 -1.54 -11.87
N LEU A 436 7.11 -1.67 -10.58
CA LEU A 436 5.83 -2.25 -10.14
C LEU A 436 4.66 -1.34 -10.56
N LEU A 437 3.78 -1.86 -11.43
CA LEU A 437 2.53 -1.23 -11.83
C LEU A 437 1.41 -1.47 -10.82
N GLY A 438 1.49 -2.58 -10.09
CA GLY A 438 0.43 -3.04 -9.20
C GLY A 438 0.52 -4.53 -8.92
N VAL A 439 -0.53 -5.05 -8.29
CA VAL A 439 -0.65 -6.47 -7.94
C VAL A 439 -2.06 -6.93 -8.28
N ALA A 440 -2.17 -8.01 -9.05
CA ALA A 440 -3.42 -8.74 -9.28
C ALA A 440 -3.69 -9.69 -8.11
N GLY A 441 -4.96 -9.98 -7.81
CA GLY A 441 -5.32 -10.94 -6.76
C GLY A 441 -6.63 -11.69 -7.01
N VAL A 442 -6.69 -12.93 -6.54
CA VAL A 442 -7.85 -13.83 -6.66
C VAL A 442 -8.07 -14.59 -5.35
N GLU A 443 -9.28 -14.49 -4.80
CA GLU A 443 -9.64 -15.04 -3.49
C GLU A 443 -10.22 -16.46 -3.58
N LEU A 444 -9.77 -17.31 -2.66
CA LEU A 444 -10.31 -18.64 -2.36
C LEU A 444 -10.80 -18.65 -0.91
N LEU A 445 -12.03 -19.13 -0.69
CA LEU A 445 -12.62 -19.25 0.63
C LEU A 445 -11.89 -20.31 1.47
N ALA A 446 -11.63 -19.99 2.74
CA ALA A 446 -11.10 -20.95 3.70
C ALA A 446 -12.07 -22.13 3.95
N SER A 447 -13.38 -21.92 3.73
CA SER A 447 -14.41 -22.96 3.80
C SER A 447 -14.38 -23.92 2.61
N ASP A 448 -14.03 -23.46 1.40
CA ASP A 448 -13.84 -24.34 0.22
C ASP A 448 -12.61 -25.25 0.42
N ILE A 449 -11.51 -24.68 0.93
CA ILE A 449 -10.31 -25.45 1.33
C ILE A 449 -10.67 -26.48 2.40
N SER A 450 -11.43 -26.07 3.43
CA SER A 450 -11.88 -26.95 4.53
C SER A 450 -12.88 -28.03 4.09
N ALA A 451 -13.42 -27.94 2.87
CA ALA A 451 -14.26 -28.99 2.27
C ALA A 451 -13.45 -30.01 1.45
N ALA A 452 -12.30 -29.59 0.89
CA ALA A 452 -11.40 -30.41 0.07
C ALA A 452 -10.16 -30.95 0.83
N GLY A 453 -9.87 -30.42 2.02
CA GLY A 453 -8.68 -30.76 2.82
C GLY A 453 -8.66 -30.04 4.18
N ASP A 454 -7.47 -29.87 4.75
CA ASP A 454 -7.25 -29.15 6.00
C ASP A 454 -6.61 -27.77 5.73
N LEU A 455 -7.15 -26.72 6.35
CA LEU A 455 -6.72 -25.33 6.13
C LEU A 455 -5.33 -25.06 6.70
N ASP A 456 -4.99 -25.58 7.88
CA ASP A 456 -3.69 -25.33 8.52
C ASP A 456 -2.56 -26.08 7.79
N ASP A 457 -2.83 -27.30 7.30
CA ASP A 457 -1.92 -28.05 6.42
C ASP A 457 -1.73 -27.32 5.08
N THR A 458 -2.82 -26.78 4.50
CA THR A 458 -2.77 -25.99 3.26
C THR A 458 -1.97 -24.70 3.44
N LEU A 459 -2.21 -23.95 4.52
CA LEU A 459 -1.42 -22.75 4.85
C LEU A 459 0.05 -23.10 5.10
N ARG A 460 0.38 -24.25 5.71
CA ARG A 460 1.76 -24.70 5.89
C ARG A 460 2.44 -25.09 4.57
N TYR A 461 1.71 -25.70 3.63
CA TYR A 461 2.18 -25.93 2.26
C TYR A 461 2.43 -24.61 1.52
N LEU A 462 1.46 -23.70 1.49
CA LEU A 462 1.58 -22.42 0.80
C LEU A 462 2.73 -21.55 1.34
N ARG A 463 2.94 -21.55 2.67
CA ARG A 463 4.09 -20.91 3.32
C ARG A 463 5.42 -21.54 2.89
N GLN A 464 5.48 -22.86 2.73
CA GLN A 464 6.68 -23.54 2.24
C GLN A 464 7.00 -23.10 0.80
N GLU A 465 6.06 -23.17 -0.13
CA GLU A 465 6.32 -22.81 -1.53
C GLU A 465 6.65 -21.31 -1.71
N SER A 466 5.94 -20.43 -0.98
CA SER A 466 6.19 -18.98 -1.03
C SER A 466 7.40 -18.52 -0.19
N SER A 467 8.11 -19.40 0.51
CA SER A 467 9.32 -19.07 1.28
C SER A 467 10.59 -18.88 0.43
N GLY A 468 10.57 -19.32 -0.84
CA GLY A 468 11.71 -19.21 -1.74
C GLY A 468 12.11 -17.75 -2.04
N CYS A 469 13.42 -17.50 -2.06
CA CYS A 469 13.99 -16.20 -2.40
C CYS A 469 14.06 -15.97 -3.91
N SER A 470 13.86 -14.72 -4.33
CA SER A 470 14.41 -14.23 -5.61
C SER A 470 15.80 -13.66 -5.31
N ASP A 471 16.74 -13.79 -6.25
CA ASP A 471 17.96 -12.98 -6.22
C ASP A 471 17.59 -11.49 -6.32
N PHE A 472 18.38 -10.62 -5.69
CA PHE A 472 18.23 -9.17 -5.83
C PHE A 472 19.15 -8.68 -6.96
N ASP A 473 18.57 -8.24 -8.08
CA ASP A 473 19.32 -7.77 -9.25
C ASP A 473 18.94 -6.34 -9.62
N LEU A 474 19.73 -5.38 -9.15
CA LEU A 474 19.75 -3.99 -9.62
C LEU A 474 21.20 -3.50 -9.69
N THR A 475 21.56 -2.81 -10.78
CA THR A 475 22.83 -2.08 -10.88
C THR A 475 22.76 -0.73 -10.18
N ASP A 476 23.91 -0.15 -9.83
CA ASP A 476 24.02 1.18 -9.23
C ASP A 476 23.25 2.25 -10.03
N CYS A 477 23.33 2.22 -11.37
CA CYS A 477 22.58 3.14 -12.25
C CYS A 477 21.06 3.00 -12.09
N GLN A 478 20.57 1.76 -11.94
CA GLN A 478 19.15 1.46 -11.78
C GLN A 478 18.64 1.83 -10.39
N LEU A 479 19.48 1.69 -9.37
CA LEU A 479 19.20 2.16 -8.01
C LEU A 479 19.16 3.70 -7.95
N GLU A 480 20.09 4.42 -8.60
CA GLU A 480 20.03 5.88 -8.71
C GLU A 480 18.80 6.36 -9.51
N ALA A 481 18.39 5.62 -10.54
CA ALA A 481 17.15 5.85 -11.27
C ALA A 481 15.90 5.73 -10.36
N ILE A 482 15.84 4.70 -9.51
CA ILE A 482 14.75 4.55 -8.53
C ILE A 482 14.80 5.65 -7.45
N ARG A 483 15.99 6.01 -6.96
CA ARG A 483 16.20 7.09 -5.96
C ARG A 483 15.77 8.47 -6.44
N THR A 484 15.83 8.72 -7.75
CA THR A 484 15.53 10.05 -8.35
C THR A 484 14.12 10.20 -8.89
N ARG A 485 13.31 9.14 -8.86
CA ARG A 485 11.90 9.14 -9.27
C ARG A 485 11.06 10.08 -8.37
N GLY A 486 10.16 10.86 -8.97
CA GLY A 486 9.22 11.73 -8.25
C GLY A 486 9.82 12.95 -7.54
N GLY A 487 11.12 13.24 -7.72
CA GLY A 487 11.80 14.35 -7.04
C GLY A 487 12.81 15.11 -7.89
N VAL A 488 13.44 16.12 -7.31
CA VAL A 488 14.57 16.83 -7.95
C VAL A 488 15.79 15.92 -7.89
N ARG A 489 16.36 15.59 -9.06
CA ARG A 489 17.50 14.65 -9.21
C ARG A 489 18.62 14.94 -8.20
N ASP A 490 19.02 16.20 -8.11
CA ASP A 490 20.13 16.66 -7.26
C ASP A 490 19.83 16.54 -5.75
N GLU A 491 18.56 16.58 -5.33
CA GLU A 491 18.17 16.47 -3.93
C GLU A 491 18.10 15.01 -3.45
N LEU A 492 17.63 14.07 -4.29
CA LEU A 492 17.46 12.66 -3.89
C LEU A 492 18.57 11.70 -4.35
N ALA A 493 19.29 11.99 -5.44
CA ALA A 493 20.39 11.14 -5.92
C ALA A 493 21.53 11.03 -4.88
N CYS A 494 22.17 9.87 -4.81
CA CYS A 494 23.32 9.63 -3.95
C CYS A 494 24.65 9.89 -4.66
N PHE A 495 24.74 9.56 -5.95
CA PHE A 495 26.00 9.46 -6.68
C PHE A 495 25.99 10.21 -8.03
N ALA A 496 25.13 11.23 -8.18
CA ALA A 496 24.94 11.98 -9.44
C ALA A 496 26.22 12.60 -10.03
N ASP A 497 27.22 12.96 -9.21
CA ASP A 497 28.50 13.52 -9.65
C ASP A 497 29.57 12.46 -9.98
N THR A 498 29.38 11.21 -9.58
CA THR A 498 30.40 10.13 -9.68
C THR A 498 29.98 8.98 -10.58
N LEU A 499 28.68 8.80 -10.83
CA LEU A 499 28.11 7.71 -11.60
C LEU A 499 27.66 8.22 -12.99
N ASP A 500 28.46 7.96 -14.03
CA ASP A 500 28.16 8.33 -15.43
C ASP A 500 27.09 7.41 -16.02
N CYS A 501 25.87 7.57 -15.52
CA CYS A 501 24.69 6.82 -15.89
C CYS A 501 23.67 7.72 -16.57
N ASP A 502 23.05 7.22 -17.64
CA ASP A 502 21.83 7.78 -18.20
C ASP A 502 20.64 7.43 -17.28
N THR A 503 20.63 7.97 -16.05
CA THR A 503 19.54 7.76 -15.06
C THR A 503 18.26 8.49 -15.44
N SER A 504 18.10 8.87 -16.71
CA SER A 504 16.81 9.25 -17.26
C SER A 504 15.95 7.99 -17.31
N LEU A 505 15.32 7.65 -16.18
CA LEU A 505 13.93 7.25 -16.30
C LEU A 505 13.26 8.39 -17.07
N ASP A 506 12.84 8.11 -18.31
CA ASP A 506 11.78 8.89 -18.93
C ASP A 506 10.58 8.73 -17.98
N ASN A 507 10.45 9.66 -17.02
CA ASN A 507 9.60 9.47 -15.87
C ASN A 507 8.21 9.10 -16.39
N VAL A 508 7.59 8.08 -15.79
CA VAL A 508 6.15 7.86 -15.99
C VAL A 508 5.38 9.15 -15.62
N GLU A 509 5.97 9.93 -14.70
CA GLU A 509 5.60 11.30 -14.35
C GLU A 509 6.04 12.38 -15.37
N ASP A 510 7.05 12.24 -16.24
CA ASP A 510 7.35 13.23 -17.31
C ASP A 510 6.30 13.18 -18.44
N CYS A 511 5.71 12.00 -18.64
CA CYS A 511 4.49 11.84 -19.43
C CYS A 511 3.35 12.68 -18.83
N ALA A 512 3.26 12.73 -17.50
CA ALA A 512 2.13 13.30 -16.75
C ALA A 512 2.32 14.73 -16.22
N GLN A 513 3.56 15.22 -16.03
CA GLN A 513 3.86 16.62 -15.67
C GLN A 513 3.61 17.59 -16.83
N ARG A 514 3.32 17.05 -18.03
CA ARG A 514 2.75 17.81 -19.17
C ARG A 514 1.23 18.04 -19.03
N MET A 515 0.63 17.57 -17.94
CA MET A 515 -0.80 17.66 -17.65
C MET A 515 -1.11 18.75 -16.62
N SER A 516 -2.32 19.32 -16.73
CA SER A 516 -2.81 20.51 -16.02
C SER A 516 -4.21 20.86 -16.59
N GLY A 517 -5.16 19.91 -16.54
CA GLY A 517 -6.49 20.07 -17.13
C GLY A 517 -7.61 19.40 -16.34
N ASN A 518 -8.39 20.21 -15.60
CA ASN A 518 -9.51 19.72 -14.78
C ASN A 518 -10.57 18.92 -15.55
N ALA A 519 -11.16 17.97 -14.81
CA ALA A 519 -12.51 17.43 -14.97
C ALA A 519 -12.86 16.62 -16.23
N LEU A 520 -13.57 15.51 -15.99
CA LEU A 520 -14.26 14.75 -17.01
C LEU A 520 -15.63 14.30 -16.46
N CYS A 521 -16.67 15.16 -16.54
CA CYS A 521 -18.09 14.74 -16.40
C CYS A 521 -19.16 15.83 -16.69
N ASP A 522 -19.05 16.62 -17.77
CA ASP A 522 -20.25 17.09 -18.50
C ASP A 522 -19.92 17.43 -19.97
N GLY A 523 -20.91 17.31 -20.85
CA GLY A 523 -20.80 17.42 -22.30
C GLY A 523 -20.82 18.84 -22.86
N THR A 524 -19.88 19.72 -22.51
CA THR A 524 -19.56 20.87 -23.39
C THR A 524 -18.11 21.38 -23.32
N ARG A 525 -17.42 21.30 -24.47
CA ARG A 525 -16.31 22.15 -24.96
C ARG A 525 -15.39 22.85 -23.93
N LEU A 526 -14.09 22.56 -24.03
CA LEU A 526 -13.05 23.60 -24.10
C LEU A 526 -11.85 23.11 -24.94
N ASN A 527 -11.10 24.06 -25.52
CA ASN A 527 -9.72 23.83 -25.98
C ASN A 527 -8.80 24.08 -24.77
N THR A 528 -7.59 23.51 -24.64
CA THR A 528 -6.65 23.03 -25.66
C THR A 528 -5.98 21.71 -25.26
N ALA A 529 -5.65 20.87 -26.26
CA ALA A 529 -5.29 19.46 -26.09
C ALA A 529 -6.46 18.60 -25.54
N SER A 530 -6.35 17.29 -25.71
CA SER A 530 -7.26 16.31 -25.13
C SER A 530 -6.48 15.42 -24.17
N PHE A 531 -7.14 14.88 -23.16
CA PHE A 531 -6.55 13.96 -22.18
C PHE A 531 -5.69 12.84 -22.82
N PRO A 532 -6.09 12.19 -23.94
CA PRO A 532 -5.26 11.17 -24.62
C PRO A 532 -4.18 11.69 -25.59
N ALA A 533 -4.00 13.00 -25.68
CA ALA A 533 -2.82 13.66 -26.24
C ALA A 533 -1.81 14.06 -25.13
N GLN A 534 -2.28 14.09 -23.88
CA GLN A 534 -1.52 14.49 -22.70
C GLN A 534 -0.92 13.26 -22.00
N ALA A 535 -1.74 12.28 -21.61
CA ALA A 535 -1.33 11.02 -20.94
C ALA A 535 -0.50 10.05 -21.82
N CYS A 536 -0.01 10.50 -22.98
CA CYS A 536 0.52 9.65 -24.05
C CYS A 536 1.81 10.17 -24.69
N CYS A 537 2.62 10.93 -23.95
CA CYS A 537 4.01 11.27 -24.29
C CYS A 537 4.26 11.85 -25.71
N GLY A 538 3.22 12.39 -26.37
CA GLY A 538 3.32 12.90 -27.75
C GLY A 538 3.05 11.89 -28.87
N ALA A 539 2.53 10.69 -28.57
CA ALA A 539 2.10 9.68 -29.56
C ALA A 539 0.84 10.13 -30.34
N ILE A 540 1.02 11.10 -31.25
CA ILE A 540 -0.02 11.70 -32.10
C ILE A 540 0.41 11.75 -33.59
N ASP A 541 1.28 10.83 -34.02
CA ASP A 541 1.56 10.64 -35.45
C ASP A 541 0.42 9.86 -36.12
N GLY A 542 -0.65 10.59 -36.45
CA GLY A 542 -1.84 10.07 -37.13
C GLY A 542 -2.88 11.15 -37.47
N ASP A 543 -2.97 11.52 -38.74
CA ASP A 543 -4.10 12.17 -39.43
C ASP A 543 -4.71 13.51 -38.93
N VAL A 544 -4.27 14.13 -37.83
CA VAL A 544 -4.81 15.44 -37.40
C VAL A 544 -4.25 16.62 -38.21
N ALA A 545 -3.07 16.48 -38.83
CA ALA A 545 -2.37 17.54 -39.57
C ALA A 545 -3.15 18.07 -40.80
N ALA A 546 -4.15 17.34 -41.30
CA ALA A 546 -4.88 17.67 -42.53
C ALA A 546 -5.90 18.82 -42.42
N ILE A 547 -6.32 19.22 -41.20
CA ILE A 547 -7.44 20.17 -41.00
C ILE A 547 -7.00 21.54 -40.47
N ALA A 548 -5.81 21.66 -39.87
CA ALA A 548 -5.28 22.93 -39.36
C ALA A 548 -4.81 23.92 -40.46
N GLY A 549 -4.77 23.50 -41.73
CA GLY A 549 -4.22 24.29 -42.85
C GLY A 549 -5.14 25.35 -43.48
N ALA A 550 -6.30 25.66 -42.89
CA ALA A 550 -7.35 26.48 -43.53
C ALA A 550 -7.71 27.80 -42.80
N VAL A 551 -7.13 28.06 -41.62
CA VAL A 551 -7.39 29.27 -40.81
C VAL A 551 -6.05 29.82 -40.29
N VAL A 552 -5.97 31.13 -40.01
CA VAL A 552 -4.73 31.86 -39.65
C VAL A 552 -3.73 31.99 -40.80
N GLY A 553 -4.25 32.18 -42.02
CA GLY A 553 -3.49 32.67 -43.19
C GLY A 553 -3.64 34.17 -43.44
N GLY A 554 -3.82 34.99 -42.41
CA GLY A 554 -4.13 36.43 -42.56
C GLY A 554 -3.82 37.27 -41.33
N VAL A 555 -3.37 38.51 -41.58
CA VAL A 555 -2.91 39.50 -40.57
C VAL A 555 -1.62 39.10 -39.85
N VAL A 556 -0.47 39.18 -40.52
CA VAL A 556 0.58 40.20 -40.34
C VAL A 556 1.60 40.07 -41.49
N PHE A 557 1.50 40.90 -42.55
CA PHE A 557 2.65 41.33 -43.39
C PHE A 557 2.31 42.47 -44.38
N ILE A 558 1.71 43.58 -43.92
CA ILE A 558 1.52 44.79 -44.76
C ILE A 558 2.53 45.87 -44.33
N ALA A 559 3.81 45.67 -44.68
CA ALA A 559 4.88 46.63 -44.38
C ALA A 559 6.14 46.52 -45.27
N CYS A 560 6.05 46.07 -46.53
CA CYS A 560 7.14 46.27 -47.51
C CYS A 560 6.70 46.16 -48.98
N CYS A 561 7.57 46.66 -49.88
CA CYS A 561 7.53 46.49 -51.33
C CYS A 561 6.24 46.91 -52.06
N ALA A 562 6.09 48.23 -52.24
CA ALA A 562 5.46 48.74 -53.46
C ALA A 562 6.32 48.42 -54.70
N CYS A 563 5.72 48.54 -55.89
CA CYS A 563 6.34 48.39 -57.22
C CYS A 563 6.77 46.97 -57.66
N ILE A 564 5.97 46.35 -58.53
CA ILE A 564 6.28 46.14 -59.96
C ILE A 564 4.98 45.77 -60.72
N ALA A 565 4.96 45.93 -62.05
CA ALA A 565 3.73 46.16 -62.83
C ALA A 565 3.23 44.97 -63.68
N CYS A 566 1.98 45.12 -64.15
CA CYS A 566 1.41 44.67 -65.44
C CYS A 566 0.92 43.22 -65.67
N LYS A 567 -0.39 43.12 -65.99
CA LYS A 567 -1.07 42.23 -66.99
C LYS A 567 -1.05 40.71 -66.70
N VAL A 568 -2.07 39.89 -67.00
CA VAL A 568 -2.91 39.72 -68.22
C VAL A 568 -4.32 39.18 -67.86
N CYS A 569 -5.26 39.18 -68.82
CA CYS A 569 -6.62 38.55 -68.88
C CYS A 569 -6.88 37.31 -67.99
N GLY A 570 -8.09 36.98 -67.49
CA GLY A 570 -9.47 37.26 -67.96
C GLY A 570 -10.06 36.05 -68.74
N GLY A 571 -11.33 35.63 -68.65
CA GLY A 571 -12.52 36.04 -67.86
C GLY A 571 -13.82 35.38 -68.43
N LYS A 572 -15.01 35.66 -67.82
CA LYS A 572 -16.38 35.14 -68.18
C LYS A 572 -16.66 33.66 -67.81
N LYS A 573 -17.91 33.15 -67.74
CA LYS A 573 -19.23 33.63 -67.20
C LYS A 573 -20.26 32.47 -67.33
N LYS A 574 -21.41 32.57 -66.64
CA LYS A 574 -22.66 31.76 -66.74
C LYS A 574 -22.72 30.41 -65.98
N ASP A 575 -23.87 29.78 -65.71
CA ASP A 575 -25.27 30.16 -65.31
C ASP A 575 -26.11 28.85 -65.18
N SER A 576 -27.18 28.85 -64.35
CA SER A 576 -28.48 28.09 -64.48
C SER A 576 -28.85 26.92 -63.51
N GLY A 577 -30.12 26.94 -63.05
CA GLY A 577 -31.05 25.78 -63.05
C GLY A 577 -31.32 24.93 -61.77
N PRO A 578 -32.49 25.07 -61.12
CA PRO A 578 -33.10 24.10 -60.17
C PRO A 578 -34.49 23.57 -60.66
N PRO A 579 -35.35 22.92 -59.83
CA PRO A 579 -35.25 21.69 -59.01
C PRO A 579 -36.24 20.59 -59.54
N PRO A 580 -36.70 19.60 -58.72
CA PRO A 580 -38.07 19.67 -58.18
C PRO A 580 -38.30 19.05 -56.76
N ASP A 581 -39.56 18.89 -56.34
CA ASP A 581 -40.06 18.71 -54.95
C ASP A 581 -41.03 17.50 -54.81
N VAL A 582 -41.07 16.84 -53.63
CA VAL A 582 -42.03 15.78 -53.25
C VAL A 582 -42.38 15.86 -51.75
N ARG A 583 -43.64 15.55 -51.39
CA ARG A 583 -44.24 15.63 -50.03
C ARG A 583 -45.20 14.43 -49.84
N ARG A 584 -45.82 14.11 -48.69
CA ARG A 584 -46.07 14.75 -47.37
C ARG A 584 -46.11 13.58 -46.31
N ALA A 585 -46.61 13.60 -45.06
CA ALA A 585 -47.47 14.49 -44.26
C ALA A 585 -47.20 14.35 -42.74
N GLU A 586 -48.04 14.98 -41.92
CA GLU A 586 -48.05 14.96 -40.44
C GLU A 586 -49.23 14.12 -39.90
N PRO A 587 -49.42 14.01 -38.56
CA PRO A 587 -50.32 14.97 -37.91
C PRO A 587 -49.91 15.50 -36.50
N SER A 588 -50.21 16.78 -36.28
CA SER A 588 -50.66 17.49 -35.05
C SER A 588 -50.94 16.66 -33.78
N HIS A 589 -50.68 17.09 -32.53
CA HIS A 589 -50.21 18.36 -31.92
C HIS A 589 -49.66 18.03 -30.47
N ALA A 590 -49.40 18.88 -29.45
CA ALA A 590 -49.83 20.24 -29.03
C ALA A 590 -48.79 20.90 -28.06
N PRO A 591 -48.95 22.17 -27.60
CA PRO A 591 -47.87 22.91 -26.91
C PRO A 591 -47.93 22.93 -25.37
N ALA A 592 -46.75 23.05 -24.74
CA ALA A 592 -46.56 23.34 -23.32
C ALA A 592 -46.35 24.85 -23.04
N GLN A 593 -46.54 25.29 -21.79
CA GLN A 593 -46.45 26.69 -21.36
C GLN A 593 -45.14 26.99 -20.62
N ALA A 594 -44.72 28.26 -20.62
CA ALA A 594 -43.50 28.73 -19.92
C ALA A 594 -43.83 29.27 -18.51
N VAL A 595 -42.94 29.01 -17.55
CA VAL A 595 -43.00 29.46 -16.14
C VAL A 595 -41.58 29.93 -15.72
N PRO A 596 -41.41 31.04 -14.97
CA PRO A 596 -40.12 31.73 -14.81
C PRO A 596 -39.21 31.16 -13.70
N PRO A 597 -37.91 31.51 -13.68
CA PRO A 597 -36.94 31.03 -12.69
C PRO A 597 -37.11 31.69 -11.30
N PRO A 598 -36.70 30.99 -10.21
CA PRO A 598 -36.69 31.53 -8.85
C PRO A 598 -35.54 32.55 -8.64
N GLN A 599 -35.67 33.34 -7.57
CA GLN A 599 -34.84 34.54 -7.32
C GLN A 599 -33.67 34.27 -6.36
N GLN A 600 -32.56 35.00 -6.55
CA GLN A 600 -31.47 35.08 -5.58
C GLN A 600 -31.93 35.81 -4.31
N GLN A 601 -31.61 35.28 -3.13
CA GLN A 601 -31.72 36.00 -1.86
C GLN A 601 -30.34 36.41 -1.35
N GLN A 602 -30.21 37.67 -0.95
CA GLN A 602 -28.99 38.22 -0.37
C GLN A 602 -28.97 37.98 1.15
N TYR A 603 -27.86 37.48 1.68
CA TYR A 603 -27.61 37.43 3.12
C TYR A 603 -26.65 38.57 3.54
N PRO A 604 -26.91 39.27 4.66
CA PRO A 604 -26.09 40.40 5.11
C PRO A 604 -24.87 39.94 5.93
N ALA A 605 -23.77 40.68 5.83
CA ALA A 605 -22.56 40.46 6.64
C ALA A 605 -22.68 41.11 8.04
N PRO A 606 -22.29 40.43 9.13
CA PRO A 606 -22.14 41.02 10.46
C PRO A 606 -20.71 41.53 10.71
N GLY A 607 -20.57 42.67 11.39
CA GLY A 607 -19.30 43.37 11.60
C GLY A 607 -18.47 42.92 12.81
N TYR A 608 -17.28 43.53 12.94
CA TYR A 608 -16.34 43.33 14.05
C TYR A 608 -16.90 43.80 15.42
N GLY A 609 -16.59 43.04 16.47
CA GLY A 609 -16.75 43.44 17.88
C GLY A 609 -16.18 42.37 18.82
N GLY A 610 -15.13 42.68 19.57
CA GLY A 610 -14.42 41.72 20.43
C GLY A 610 -14.77 41.83 21.92
N GLY A 611 -14.52 40.75 22.68
CA GLY A 611 -14.68 40.72 24.14
C GLY A 611 -14.48 39.31 24.71
N GLY A 612 -13.31 39.02 25.26
CA GLY A 612 -12.87 37.65 25.57
C GLY A 612 -13.49 36.98 26.81
N GLY A 613 -13.18 35.69 26.98
CA GLY A 613 -13.29 34.99 28.27
C GLY A 613 -13.59 33.48 28.20
N GLY A 614 -12.71 32.67 28.78
CA GLY A 614 -13.05 31.39 29.43
C GLY A 614 -13.23 30.13 28.55
N TYR A 615 -12.20 29.27 28.53
CA TYR A 615 -12.39 27.83 28.35
C TYR A 615 -12.87 27.20 29.68
N PRO A 616 -13.62 26.08 29.62
CA PRO A 616 -13.11 24.86 30.25
C PRO A 616 -13.26 23.61 29.39
N ALA A 617 -12.63 22.52 29.85
CA ALA A 617 -12.35 21.31 29.09
C ALA A 617 -13.49 20.28 28.98
N ALA A 618 -13.37 19.45 27.93
CA ALA A 618 -13.59 18.00 27.86
C ALA A 618 -14.71 17.31 28.69
N GLY A 619 -15.49 16.48 27.98
CA GLY A 619 -16.23 15.34 28.53
C GLY A 619 -16.23 14.19 27.53
N GLY A 620 -15.62 13.05 27.89
CA GLY A 620 -15.58 11.85 27.05
C GLY A 620 -16.88 11.05 27.10
N TYR A 621 -17.08 10.15 26.13
CA TYR A 621 -18.25 9.27 26.06
C TYR A 621 -17.85 7.79 26.09
N ASN A 622 -18.70 6.96 26.69
CA ASN A 622 -18.46 5.52 26.91
C ASN A 622 -19.65 4.72 26.32
N PRO A 623 -19.44 3.78 25.38
CA PRO A 623 -20.53 3.04 24.74
C PRO A 623 -21.03 1.87 25.60
N GLY A 624 -22.35 1.72 25.77
CA GLY A 624 -22.88 0.63 26.59
C GLY A 624 -24.41 0.54 26.67
N ALA A 625 -25.07 0.10 25.59
CA ALA A 625 -26.46 -0.38 25.58
C ALA A 625 -26.69 -1.30 24.36
N GLY A 626 -27.47 -2.38 24.43
CA GLY A 626 -28.06 -3.03 25.61
C GLY A 626 -29.06 -4.14 25.20
N TYR A 627 -29.22 -5.18 26.03
CA TYR A 627 -30.22 -6.23 25.85
C TYR A 627 -31.30 -6.17 26.95
N PRO A 628 -32.59 -6.34 26.63
CA PRO A 628 -33.67 -6.25 27.61
C PRO A 628 -33.97 -7.59 28.31
N GLN A 629 -34.27 -7.56 29.61
CA GLN A 629 -34.98 -8.63 30.33
C GLN A 629 -36.09 -8.07 31.23
N ALA A 630 -37.07 -8.92 31.54
CA ALA A 630 -38.32 -8.59 32.23
C ALA A 630 -38.16 -8.55 33.78
N PRO A 631 -39.12 -7.96 34.53
CA PRO A 631 -38.80 -7.36 35.83
C PRO A 631 -39.06 -8.23 37.07
N GLY A 632 -38.09 -8.19 37.99
CA GLY A 632 -38.30 -7.53 39.29
C GLY A 632 -38.83 -8.34 40.49
N ALA A 633 -38.04 -8.37 41.57
CA ALA A 633 -38.53 -8.41 42.95
C ALA A 633 -37.47 -7.93 43.97
N TYR A 634 -37.94 -7.18 44.98
CA TYR A 634 -37.32 -6.92 46.29
C TYR A 634 -36.07 -6.02 46.46
N ASN A 635 -36.00 -5.46 47.66
CA ASN A 635 -35.17 -4.36 48.21
C ASN A 635 -35.38 -4.41 49.76
N PRO A 636 -34.67 -3.69 50.66
CA PRO A 636 -33.38 -2.97 50.61
C PRO A 636 -32.36 -3.45 51.67
N GLY A 637 -31.20 -2.77 51.77
CA GLY A 637 -30.76 -2.27 53.10
C GLY A 637 -29.27 -2.28 53.45
N TYR A 638 -28.72 -1.08 53.68
CA TYR A 638 -27.52 -0.74 54.48
C TYR A 638 -26.15 -1.31 54.02
N GLY A 639 -25.01 -0.63 54.28
CA GLY A 639 -24.86 0.73 54.84
C GLY A 639 -23.39 1.14 55.04
N ASP A 640 -23.11 2.41 54.71
CA ASP A 640 -21.98 3.30 55.08
C ASP A 640 -20.61 2.79 55.61
N ALA A 641 -19.57 3.21 54.86
CA ALA A 641 -18.50 4.13 55.30
C ALA A 641 -17.13 3.65 55.89
N SER A 642 -16.11 4.38 55.41
CA SER A 642 -14.88 4.86 56.10
C SER A 642 -13.71 3.93 56.45
N VAL A 643 -12.69 3.95 55.56
CA VAL A 643 -11.25 4.17 55.85
C VAL A 643 -11.04 5.30 56.91
N PRO A 644 -9.91 5.41 57.67
CA PRO A 644 -8.51 5.33 57.17
C PRO A 644 -7.48 4.67 58.18
N PRO A 645 -6.17 5.03 58.31
CA PRO A 645 -5.10 4.23 57.69
C PRO A 645 -3.81 3.99 58.54
N ALA A 646 -2.77 3.48 57.86
CA ALA A 646 -1.31 3.63 58.12
C ALA A 646 -0.62 2.72 59.18
N GLY A 647 0.66 2.42 58.91
CA GLY A 647 1.60 1.73 59.82
C GLY A 647 2.49 0.70 59.11
N GLY A 648 3.71 1.08 58.70
CA GLY A 648 4.65 0.19 57.98
C GLY A 648 5.55 -0.68 58.87
N GLY A 649 6.34 -1.58 58.26
CA GLY A 649 7.33 -2.41 58.94
C GLY A 649 8.30 -3.12 57.97
N TYR A 650 9.58 -3.18 58.33
CA TYR A 650 10.64 -3.89 57.58
C TYR A 650 10.78 -5.35 58.07
N GLY A 651 11.20 -6.29 57.21
CA GLY A 651 11.76 -7.57 57.70
C GLY A 651 11.86 -8.77 56.73
N ALA A 652 13.08 -8.98 56.19
CA ALA A 652 13.76 -10.27 55.94
C ALA A 652 13.11 -11.46 55.15
N TYR A 653 13.89 -11.96 54.17
CA TYR A 653 13.93 -13.37 53.69
C TYR A 653 14.30 -14.35 54.85
N PRO A 654 14.10 -15.70 54.77
CA PRO A 654 14.26 -16.59 53.59
C PRO A 654 13.29 -17.83 53.58
N PRO A 655 13.59 -19.00 52.94
CA PRO A 655 14.17 -19.31 51.62
C PRO A 655 13.21 -20.15 50.72
N ALA A 656 13.69 -20.58 49.56
CA ALA A 656 12.98 -21.38 48.55
C ALA A 656 12.52 -22.79 48.97
N SER A 657 11.52 -23.32 48.25
CA SER A 657 11.21 -24.75 48.13
C SER A 657 10.85 -25.10 46.68
N ALA A 658 11.14 -26.34 46.26
CA ALA A 658 11.05 -26.82 44.87
C ALA A 658 9.75 -27.62 44.60
N PRO A 659 9.36 -27.87 43.33
CA PRO A 659 7.99 -28.23 42.98
C PRO A 659 7.61 -29.70 43.26
N GLN A 660 6.30 -29.96 43.34
CA GLN A 660 5.74 -31.32 43.33
C GLN A 660 5.15 -31.64 41.95
N HIS A 661 5.51 -32.81 41.42
CA HIS A 661 4.79 -33.42 40.30
C HIS A 661 3.42 -33.94 40.77
N VAL A 662 2.39 -33.73 39.95
CA VAL A 662 1.23 -34.63 39.87
C VAL A 662 0.92 -34.88 38.40
N THR A 663 0.96 -36.15 37.99
CA THR A 663 0.51 -36.63 36.68
C THR A 663 -0.74 -37.47 36.85
N VAL A 664 -1.79 -37.14 36.08
CA VAL A 664 -2.62 -38.10 35.34
C VAL A 664 -2.87 -37.48 33.97
#